data_AF-A0A507AZ46-F1
#
_entry.id   AF-A0A507AZ46-F1
#
_cell.length_a   1.000
_cell.length_b   1.000
_cell.length_c   1.000
_cell.angle_alpha   90.00
_cell.angle_beta   90.00
_cell.angle_gamma   90.00
#
_symmetry.space_group_name_H-M   'P 1'
#
loop_
_entity.id
_entity.type
_entity.pdbx_description
1 polymer ?
#
loop_
_entity_poly.entity_id
_entity_poly.type
_entity_poly.pdbx_seq_one_letter_code
_entity_poly.pdbx_strand_id
1 'polypeptide(L)'
;MIGIPAQVGTPPQSILMLPWPELNNTFIYDQQDFCDRTVIFSDTICEVRRGHLYHEDDSTSFTKANSIAKAGGATQEPGGPGAEFGIPELETTSLGGTETITFDNTPPLKNYPIGVPRRNSTYLNSLVASGQIASRVWSLFWGRMWLPQNGIDGSLVLGGYDQQKVLGRNFTAPLDYSETTGCWTGMKVQIVDIKVNYRNGEEQTILPLNTALPVCIVPQRQLLAEIPLSYVDKFEEVTKTNSSGPSYGIHWSARRFDADKAFDGDLTIVLSSGLSVRVPNSQYLPPFVTLDRNGTRIFDNNTRELLLNGVGKQPATLGRYFFTSAYLMVNHDAGTFTLWQANPTSRSSLANVVSDVSTGTGCSNESVVVQPSPSRSASGGNGAGDTGTNGQRGPSVGAIVGGVVAGVLALAASSFAIWFLLRKRARARALGSDGGPPVPTGLHIEEQCPKYSTNGPHWYQQVTQSQELAGSEPRVHEISLDHLMMNFYLSHFVSLIWLALVSGVAANFDVYMVEQTVITDQGVSNIKLWQVFEAEPKNCNEVFNTPRWANSRDVSGTKHGVRCEGSGCDYKPPAGNINVLEMNFHGTNPVYHWTLYKDRGWTMVGLDGNTYGNCIVFPNGDYDCHQGAYYYLNGYRKFRCLTKFTANDIN
;
A
#
# COMPACT_ATOMS: atom_id res chain seq x y z
N MET A 1 -17.02 1.81 5.32
CA MET A 1 -16.20 1.00 4.39
C MET A 1 -16.75 -0.44 4.34
N ILE A 2 -15.96 -1.45 3.94
CA ILE A 2 -16.09 -2.82 4.49
C ILE A 2 -14.95 -2.97 5.51
N GLY A 3 -15.22 -3.68 6.61
CA GLY A 3 -14.30 -3.87 7.73
C GLY A 3 -14.90 -4.80 8.77
N ILE A 4 -14.25 -4.91 9.92
CA ILE A 4 -14.67 -5.77 11.03
C ILE A 4 -15.65 -4.98 11.90
N PRO A 5 -16.91 -5.42 12.08
CA PRO A 5 -17.84 -4.78 13.01
C PRO A 5 -17.37 -4.99 14.46
N ALA A 6 -17.37 -3.90 15.24
CA ALA A 6 -16.97 -3.89 16.64
C ALA A 6 -17.93 -3.05 17.48
N GLN A 7 -18.08 -3.42 18.75
CA GLN A 7 -18.83 -2.70 19.77
C GLN A 7 -17.87 -2.26 20.87
N VAL A 8 -17.77 -0.96 21.11
CA VAL A 8 -16.80 -0.34 22.03
C VAL A 8 -17.55 0.46 23.10
N GLY A 9 -17.25 0.22 24.38
CA GLY A 9 -17.78 1.02 25.49
C GLY A 9 -19.08 0.57 26.14
N THR A 10 -19.54 1.36 27.11
CA THR A 10 -20.76 1.11 27.90
C THR A 10 -21.55 2.42 28.10
N PRO A 11 -22.66 2.66 27.39
CA PRO A 11 -23.29 1.79 26.39
C PRO A 11 -22.39 1.51 25.17
N PRO A 12 -22.58 0.37 24.47
CA PRO A 12 -21.74 0.03 23.32
C PRO A 12 -21.98 0.93 22.12
N GLN A 13 -20.88 1.37 21.50
CA GLN A 13 -20.82 2.21 20.30
C GLN A 13 -20.33 1.37 19.12
N SER A 14 -21.00 1.48 17.97
CA SER A 14 -20.73 0.64 16.79
C SER A 14 -19.62 1.23 15.92
N ILE A 15 -18.44 0.61 15.94
CA ILE A 15 -17.24 1.01 15.20
C ILE A 15 -16.92 -0.04 14.12
N LEU A 16 -16.39 0.38 12.97
CA LEU A 16 -15.97 -0.50 11.87
C LEU A 16 -14.44 -0.47 11.70
N MET A 17 -13.77 -1.53 12.15
CA MET A 17 -12.30 -1.60 12.22
C MET A 17 -11.68 -2.26 10.98
N LEU A 18 -10.36 -2.17 10.82
CA LEU A 18 -9.62 -2.83 9.73
C LEU A 18 -8.45 -3.67 10.26
N PRO A 19 -8.20 -4.87 9.70
CA PRO A 19 -7.01 -5.65 10.05
C PRO A 19 -5.77 -4.98 9.43
N TRP A 20 -4.98 -4.30 10.25
CA TRP A 20 -3.80 -3.53 9.85
C TRP A 20 -2.52 -4.17 10.44
N PRO A 21 -1.95 -5.21 9.82
CA PRO A 21 -0.89 -6.03 10.41
C PRO A 21 0.49 -5.36 10.52
N GLU A 22 0.61 -4.13 10.04
CA GLU A 22 1.74 -3.23 10.30
C GLU A 22 1.63 -2.54 11.66
N LEU A 23 0.42 -2.19 12.14
CA LEU A 23 0.29 -1.41 13.37
C LEU A 23 0.69 -2.25 14.58
N ASN A 24 1.62 -1.73 15.38
CA ASN A 24 1.79 -2.16 16.76
C ASN A 24 0.71 -1.53 17.66
N ASN A 25 -0.24 -0.69 17.17
CA ASN A 25 -1.34 -0.16 17.98
C ASN A 25 -2.75 -0.15 17.33
N THR A 26 -3.78 -0.57 18.08
CA THR A 26 -5.20 -0.52 17.71
C THR A 26 -5.78 0.86 17.99
N PHE A 27 -5.66 1.75 17.01
CA PHE A 27 -6.31 3.04 17.05
C PHE A 27 -7.77 2.94 16.58
N ILE A 28 -8.66 3.63 17.29
CA ILE A 28 -9.96 4.07 16.79
C ILE A 28 -9.92 5.59 16.71
N TYR A 29 -10.74 6.18 15.84
CA TYR A 29 -10.82 7.62 15.72
C TYR A 29 -11.79 8.18 16.75
N ASP A 30 -11.36 9.20 17.49
CA ASP A 30 -12.19 10.00 18.38
C ASP A 30 -12.88 11.14 17.60
N GLN A 31 -13.48 12.09 18.30
CA GLN A 31 -14.17 13.23 17.68
C GLN A 31 -13.21 14.36 17.19
N GLN A 32 -11.90 14.13 17.10
CA GLN A 32 -10.96 15.16 16.64
C GLN A 32 -10.93 15.31 15.11
N ASP A 33 -10.98 16.58 14.67
CA ASP A 33 -11.05 17.06 13.27
C ASP A 33 -9.73 16.83 12.47
N PHE A 34 -9.19 15.63 12.51
CA PHE A 34 -7.98 15.19 11.80
C PHE A 34 -8.22 14.88 10.30
N CYS A 35 -9.34 15.28 9.70
CA CYS A 35 -9.60 15.06 8.28
C CYS A 35 -9.24 16.29 7.45
N ASP A 36 -8.35 16.11 6.49
CA ASP A 36 -7.99 17.14 5.52
C ASP A 36 -9.21 17.51 4.67
N ARG A 37 -9.84 18.66 4.98
CA ARG A 37 -11.02 19.17 4.26
C ARG A 37 -10.76 19.54 2.80
N THR A 38 -9.50 19.53 2.34
CA THR A 38 -9.13 19.69 0.93
C THR A 38 -9.29 18.40 0.12
N VAL A 39 -9.31 17.25 0.80
CA VAL A 39 -9.56 15.91 0.24
C VAL A 39 -10.92 15.35 0.66
N ILE A 40 -11.35 15.65 1.89
CA ILE A 40 -12.56 15.13 2.55
C ILE A 40 -13.46 16.32 2.93
N PHE A 41 -14.22 16.81 1.97
CA PHE A 41 -15.04 18.04 2.06
C PHE A 41 -16.32 17.92 2.92
N SER A 42 -16.48 16.86 3.70
CA SER A 42 -17.62 16.64 4.61
C SER A 42 -17.21 15.76 5.77
N ASP A 43 -17.61 16.13 6.98
CA ASP A 43 -17.25 15.42 8.21
C ASP A 43 -17.93 14.04 8.27
N THR A 44 -19.12 13.88 7.67
CA THR A 44 -19.76 12.56 7.47
C THR A 44 -18.96 11.68 6.49
N ILE A 45 -18.28 12.26 5.49
CA ILE A 45 -17.38 11.48 4.61
C ILE A 45 -16.11 11.07 5.38
N CYS A 46 -15.62 11.93 6.29
CA CYS A 46 -14.53 11.59 7.20
C CYS A 46 -14.88 10.39 8.08
N GLU A 47 -16.01 10.46 8.78
CA GLU A 47 -16.57 9.41 9.64
C GLU A 47 -16.76 8.07 8.89
N VAL A 48 -17.34 8.10 7.68
CA VAL A 48 -17.55 6.88 6.86
C VAL A 48 -16.25 6.30 6.29
N ARG A 49 -15.21 7.13 6.09
CA ARG A 49 -13.83 6.72 5.78
C ARG A 49 -13.01 6.30 7.02
N ARG A 50 -13.50 6.55 8.23
CA ARG A 50 -12.88 6.15 9.51
C ARG A 50 -13.49 4.90 10.12
N GLY A 51 -14.78 4.68 9.87
CA GLY A 51 -15.53 3.56 10.42
C GLY A 51 -16.35 3.95 11.65
N HIS A 52 -17.03 5.10 11.60
CA HIS A 52 -17.60 5.80 12.77
C HIS A 52 -16.51 6.43 13.65
N LEU A 53 -16.88 7.43 14.45
CA LEU A 53 -16.04 7.99 15.51
C LEU A 53 -16.46 7.41 16.86
N TYR A 54 -15.51 7.24 17.78
CA TYR A 54 -15.76 6.80 19.15
C TYR A 54 -15.83 8.01 20.09
N HIS A 55 -16.68 7.92 21.09
CA HIS A 55 -17.00 8.99 22.02
C HIS A 55 -16.63 8.58 23.46
N GLU A 56 -15.52 9.12 23.96
CA GLU A 56 -15.03 8.82 25.31
C GLU A 56 -16.05 9.17 26.41
N ASP A 57 -16.59 10.40 26.37
CA ASP A 57 -17.51 10.91 27.41
C ASP A 57 -18.86 10.18 27.44
N ASP A 58 -19.23 9.51 26.33
CA ASP A 58 -20.44 8.69 26.22
C ASP A 58 -20.23 7.25 26.74
N SER A 59 -19.03 6.87 27.19
CA SER A 59 -18.72 5.53 27.72
C SER A 59 -18.35 5.52 29.20
N THR A 60 -19.21 4.91 30.01
CA THR A 60 -19.00 4.70 31.46
C THR A 60 -17.95 3.65 31.80
N SER A 61 -17.44 2.87 30.82
CA SER A 61 -16.36 1.91 31.02
C SER A 61 -14.99 2.39 30.52
N PHE A 62 -14.93 3.57 29.89
CA PHE A 62 -13.66 4.15 29.46
C PHE A 62 -12.81 4.60 30.65
N THR A 63 -11.53 4.23 30.65
CA THR A 63 -10.54 4.73 31.62
C THR A 63 -9.39 5.40 30.88
N LYS A 64 -9.37 6.74 30.95
CA LYS A 64 -8.41 7.62 30.26
C LYS A 64 -6.99 7.49 30.83
N ALA A 65 -5.99 7.54 29.95
CA ALA A 65 -4.56 7.51 30.30
C ALA A 65 -3.75 8.54 29.48
N ASN A 66 -2.67 9.07 30.08
CA ASN A 66 -1.89 10.16 29.48
C ASN A 66 -1.12 9.79 28.20
N SER A 67 -0.97 8.49 27.91
CA SER A 67 -0.49 7.96 26.63
C SER A 67 -0.85 6.47 26.55
N ILE A 68 -0.74 5.87 25.36
CA ILE A 68 -1.09 4.47 25.18
C ILE A 68 -0.20 3.50 25.96
N ALA A 69 1.10 3.81 26.07
CA ALA A 69 2.03 3.13 26.97
C ALA A 69 1.61 3.15 28.46
N LYS A 70 0.71 4.06 28.87
CA LYS A 70 0.15 4.14 30.22
C LYS A 70 -1.17 3.39 30.39
N ALA A 71 -1.91 3.13 29.30
CA ALA A 71 -3.04 2.21 29.31
C ALA A 71 -2.62 0.73 29.19
N GLY A 72 -1.39 0.46 28.71
CA GLY A 72 -0.83 -0.89 28.60
C GLY A 72 -0.61 -1.38 27.16
N GLY A 73 -0.72 -0.49 26.17
CA GLY A 73 -0.32 -0.78 24.78
C GLY A 73 1.20 -0.68 24.57
N ALA A 74 1.61 -0.37 23.34
CA ALA A 74 3.02 -0.26 22.98
C ALA A 74 3.67 1.01 23.56
N THR A 75 4.93 1.18 23.18
CA THR A 75 5.75 2.38 23.42
C THR A 75 6.41 2.87 22.12
N GLN A 76 6.20 2.15 21.02
CA GLN A 76 6.79 2.34 19.69
C GLN A 76 5.92 1.65 18.63
N GLU A 77 5.31 2.45 17.74
CA GLU A 77 4.90 2.00 16.41
C GLU A 77 6.13 1.63 15.54
N PRO A 78 5.97 0.79 14.51
CA PRO A 78 7.04 0.56 13.55
C PRO A 78 7.20 1.78 12.64
N GLY A 79 8.43 2.30 12.56
CA GLY A 79 8.83 3.29 11.55
C GLY A 79 9.86 2.68 10.60
N GLY A 80 9.71 2.94 9.30
CA GLY A 80 10.65 2.51 8.28
C GLY A 80 10.21 2.90 6.86
N PRO A 81 11.08 2.75 5.84
CA PRO A 81 10.70 2.98 4.45
C PRO A 81 9.55 2.06 4.02
N GLY A 82 8.56 2.59 3.31
CA GLY A 82 7.33 1.89 2.89
C GLY A 82 6.17 1.94 3.89
N ALA A 83 6.45 2.19 5.18
CA ALA A 83 5.41 2.33 6.20
C ALA A 83 4.46 3.50 5.91
N GLU A 84 3.22 3.40 6.38
CA GLU A 84 2.23 4.47 6.17
C GLU A 84 2.56 5.73 6.98
N PHE A 85 2.41 6.90 6.36
CA PHE A 85 2.77 8.17 6.99
C PHE A 85 1.94 8.45 8.25
N GLY A 86 2.59 9.04 9.26
CA GLY A 86 1.99 9.34 10.56
C GLY A 86 2.04 8.19 11.57
N ILE A 87 2.20 6.92 11.15
CA ILE A 87 2.25 5.77 12.08
C ILE A 87 3.24 5.97 13.25
N PRO A 88 4.51 6.38 13.04
CA PRO A 88 5.45 6.62 14.13
C PRO A 88 5.06 7.74 15.11
N GLU A 89 4.17 8.65 14.69
CA GLU A 89 3.74 9.80 15.49
C GLU A 89 2.54 9.46 16.39
N LEU A 90 1.75 8.43 16.06
CA LEU A 90 0.53 8.03 16.79
C LEU A 90 0.80 7.80 18.29
N GLU A 91 1.94 7.20 18.66
CA GLU A 91 2.36 7.02 20.06
C GLU A 91 2.48 8.33 20.86
N THR A 92 2.67 9.46 20.17
CA THR A 92 2.92 10.79 20.73
C THR A 92 1.78 11.78 20.52
N THR A 93 0.88 11.52 19.56
CA THR A 93 -0.26 12.38 19.23
C THR A 93 -1.60 11.81 19.68
N SER A 94 -1.72 10.48 19.82
CA SER A 94 -2.93 9.82 20.29
C SER A 94 -3.01 9.75 21.82
N LEU A 95 -4.23 9.92 22.32
CA LEU A 95 -4.57 9.60 23.71
C LEU A 95 -4.53 8.07 23.93
N GLY A 96 -4.23 7.64 25.16
CA GLY A 96 -4.40 6.25 25.57
C GLY A 96 -5.63 6.05 26.46
N GLY A 97 -6.18 4.85 26.47
CA GLY A 97 -7.18 4.44 27.46
C GLY A 97 -7.43 2.94 27.45
N THR A 98 -8.10 2.44 28.50
CA THR A 98 -8.59 1.05 28.54
C THR A 98 -10.11 1.03 28.51
N GLU A 99 -10.69 0.05 27.81
CA GLU A 99 -12.12 0.01 27.51
C GLU A 99 -12.61 -1.45 27.35
N THR A 100 -13.92 -1.66 27.26
CA THR A 100 -14.53 -2.92 26.82
C THR A 100 -14.74 -2.91 25.30
N ILE A 101 -14.14 -3.89 24.60
CA ILE A 101 -14.34 -4.11 23.16
C ILE A 101 -14.89 -5.51 22.89
N THR A 102 -15.85 -5.60 21.97
CA THR A 102 -16.45 -6.87 21.51
C THR A 102 -16.50 -6.87 19.98
N PHE A 103 -16.14 -7.97 19.35
CA PHE A 103 -16.37 -8.19 17.91
C PHE A 103 -17.43 -9.28 17.73
N ASP A 104 -18.11 -9.30 16.59
CA ASP A 104 -19.18 -10.29 16.36
C ASP A 104 -18.68 -11.73 16.53
N ASN A 105 -19.48 -12.54 17.23
CA ASN A 105 -19.16 -13.92 17.64
C ASN A 105 -17.90 -14.09 18.53
N THR A 106 -17.42 -13.03 19.19
CA THR A 106 -16.33 -13.10 20.19
C THR A 106 -16.79 -12.67 21.60
N PRO A 107 -16.22 -13.24 22.67
CA PRO A 107 -16.38 -12.73 24.03
C PRO A 107 -15.82 -11.29 24.20
N PRO A 108 -16.47 -10.42 24.99
CA PRO A 108 -15.96 -9.08 25.27
C PRO A 108 -14.60 -9.08 25.99
N LEU A 109 -13.60 -8.37 25.45
CA LEU A 109 -12.36 -8.07 26.15
C LEU A 109 -12.57 -6.81 27.01
N LYS A 110 -12.47 -6.96 28.33
CA LYS A 110 -12.59 -5.85 29.30
C LYS A 110 -11.22 -5.29 29.65
N ASN A 111 -11.18 -3.99 29.95
CA ASN A 111 -9.95 -3.23 30.24
C ASN A 111 -8.89 -3.38 29.14
N TYR A 112 -9.33 -3.57 27.89
CA TYR A 112 -8.47 -3.70 26.73
C TYR A 112 -7.86 -2.33 26.41
N PRO A 113 -6.52 -2.20 26.28
CA PRO A 113 -5.92 -0.94 25.88
C PRO A 113 -6.32 -0.63 24.44
N ILE A 114 -6.89 0.54 24.22
CA ILE A 114 -7.22 1.02 22.86
C ILE A 114 -5.94 1.56 22.25
N GLY A 115 -5.17 0.56 21.80
CA GLY A 115 -3.80 0.57 21.34
C GLY A 115 -3.12 -0.76 21.74
N VAL A 116 -2.55 -1.44 20.74
CA VAL A 116 -1.94 -2.78 20.69
C VAL A 116 -0.46 -2.71 21.15
N PRO A 117 0.36 -3.77 21.07
CA PRO A 117 1.76 -3.76 21.41
C PRO A 117 2.65 -4.35 20.30
N ARG A 118 3.95 -4.37 20.59
CA ARG A 118 5.04 -4.72 19.68
C ARG A 118 5.02 -6.19 19.21
N ARG A 119 5.11 -6.40 17.89
CA ARG A 119 5.52 -7.68 17.21
C ARG A 119 4.68 -8.93 17.54
N ASN A 120 3.65 -8.80 18.38
CA ASN A 120 2.69 -9.81 18.79
C ASN A 120 1.45 -9.01 19.24
N SER A 121 0.33 -9.05 18.50
CA SER A 121 -0.82 -8.15 18.79
C SER A 121 -1.39 -8.32 20.22
N THR A 122 -1.85 -7.27 20.92
CA THR A 122 -2.51 -7.40 22.26
C THR A 122 -3.79 -8.13 22.04
N TYR A 123 -4.54 -7.86 20.98
CA TYR A 123 -5.74 -8.61 20.67
C TYR A 123 -5.44 -10.11 20.68
N LEU A 124 -4.40 -10.57 19.97
CA LEU A 124 -3.98 -11.98 20.00
C LEU A 124 -3.39 -12.42 21.35
N ASN A 125 -2.55 -11.61 22.01
CA ASN A 125 -1.96 -11.94 23.31
C ASN A 125 -3.03 -12.03 24.42
N SER A 126 -4.04 -11.16 24.40
CA SER A 126 -5.16 -11.09 25.35
C SER A 126 -6.18 -12.19 25.07
N LEU A 127 -6.44 -12.53 23.82
CA LEU A 127 -7.23 -13.71 23.48
C LEU A 127 -6.53 -15.01 23.94
N VAL A 128 -5.21 -15.14 23.76
CA VAL A 128 -4.44 -16.27 24.32
C VAL A 128 -4.42 -16.26 25.85
N ALA A 129 -4.13 -15.11 26.47
CA ALA A 129 -4.03 -14.99 27.94
C ALA A 129 -5.38 -15.12 28.67
N SER A 130 -6.51 -14.90 27.98
CA SER A 130 -7.86 -15.21 28.47
C SER A 130 -8.38 -16.58 28.03
N GLY A 131 -7.56 -17.40 27.37
CA GLY A 131 -7.90 -18.76 26.94
C GLY A 131 -8.92 -18.83 25.80
N GLN A 132 -9.18 -17.73 25.09
CA GLN A 132 -10.15 -17.69 23.98
C GLN A 132 -9.60 -18.35 22.72
N ILE A 133 -8.30 -18.18 22.41
CA ILE A 133 -7.63 -18.82 21.28
C ILE A 133 -6.36 -19.56 21.74
N ALA A 134 -5.99 -20.64 21.04
CA ALA A 134 -4.88 -21.51 21.43
C ALA A 134 -3.47 -21.03 20.97
N SER A 135 -3.39 -20.09 20.05
CA SER A 135 -2.14 -19.61 19.44
C SER A 135 -2.29 -18.19 18.89
N ARG A 136 -1.18 -17.49 18.64
CA ARG A 136 -1.20 -16.13 18.06
C ARG A 136 -1.23 -16.17 16.54
N VAL A 137 -2.24 -16.88 16.03
CA VAL A 137 -2.57 -17.03 14.62
C VAL A 137 -3.73 -16.11 14.25
N TRP A 138 -3.65 -15.50 13.07
CA TRP A 138 -4.79 -14.89 12.41
C TRP A 138 -4.79 -15.24 10.92
N SER A 139 -5.97 -15.35 10.33
CA SER A 139 -6.14 -15.61 8.89
C SER A 139 -7.19 -14.69 8.27
N LEU A 140 -6.99 -14.32 7.01
CA LEU A 140 -7.79 -13.32 6.30
C LEU A 140 -8.20 -13.80 4.91
N PHE A 141 -9.51 -13.70 4.67
CA PHE A 141 -10.14 -13.65 3.36
C PHE A 141 -10.87 -12.32 3.21
N TRP A 142 -10.62 -11.56 2.14
CA TRP A 142 -11.25 -10.24 1.96
C TRP A 142 -12.70 -10.31 1.44
N GLY A 143 -13.16 -11.47 1.00
CA GLY A 143 -14.47 -11.62 0.37
C GLY A 143 -14.44 -11.37 -1.14
N ARG A 144 -15.64 -11.29 -1.74
CA ARG A 144 -15.87 -10.82 -3.11
C ARG A 144 -16.72 -9.56 -3.06
N MET A 145 -16.09 -8.43 -3.34
CA MET A 145 -16.73 -7.12 -3.38
C MET A 145 -17.39 -6.87 -4.74
N TRP A 146 -18.14 -5.77 -4.87
CA TRP A 146 -18.59 -5.23 -6.16
C TRP A 146 -19.45 -6.16 -7.03
N LEU A 147 -20.07 -7.18 -6.43
CA LEU A 147 -21.01 -8.11 -7.06
C LEU A 147 -22.40 -7.99 -6.39
N PRO A 148 -23.36 -7.21 -6.95
CA PRO A 148 -24.62 -6.88 -6.26
C PRO A 148 -25.54 -8.06 -5.88
N GLN A 149 -25.33 -9.25 -6.47
CA GLN A 149 -26.13 -10.46 -6.21
C GLN A 149 -25.29 -11.66 -5.75
N ASN A 150 -23.97 -11.62 -5.99
CA ASN A 150 -23.03 -12.72 -5.73
C ASN A 150 -21.80 -12.22 -4.95
N GLY A 151 -22.01 -11.18 -4.13
CA GLY A 151 -21.04 -10.76 -3.14
C GLY A 151 -20.86 -11.86 -2.10
N ILE A 152 -19.67 -11.94 -1.53
CA ILE A 152 -19.35 -12.88 -0.45
C ILE A 152 -18.60 -12.05 0.57
N ASP A 153 -19.13 -11.91 1.77
CA ASP A 153 -18.44 -11.18 2.83
C ASP A 153 -17.13 -11.91 3.20
N GLY A 154 -16.12 -11.12 3.54
CA GLY A 154 -14.82 -11.65 3.95
C GLY A 154 -14.87 -12.23 5.36
N SER A 155 -13.77 -12.83 5.80
CA SER A 155 -13.64 -13.22 7.20
C SER A 155 -12.22 -13.09 7.75
N LEU A 156 -12.16 -12.72 9.03
CA LEU A 156 -10.98 -12.77 9.88
C LEU A 156 -11.15 -13.95 10.83
N VAL A 157 -10.23 -14.91 10.78
CA VAL A 157 -10.21 -16.10 11.65
C VAL A 157 -9.08 -15.95 12.67
N LEU A 158 -9.35 -16.28 13.94
CA LEU A 158 -8.44 -16.06 15.07
C LEU A 158 -8.10 -17.39 15.76
N GLY A 159 -6.81 -17.66 15.98
CA GLY A 159 -6.30 -18.95 16.49
C GLY A 159 -6.23 -20.07 15.45
N GLY A 160 -6.55 -19.78 14.19
CA GLY A 160 -6.68 -20.80 13.15
C GLY A 160 -6.94 -20.24 11.75
N TYR A 161 -7.48 -21.10 10.88
CA TYR A 161 -7.88 -20.77 9.51
C TYR A 161 -9.16 -21.51 9.11
N ASP A 162 -9.80 -21.10 8.03
CA ASP A 162 -10.98 -21.79 7.47
C ASP A 162 -10.59 -22.68 6.29
N GLN A 163 -10.80 -23.99 6.44
CA GLN A 163 -10.52 -25.00 5.43
C GLN A 163 -11.42 -24.88 4.18
N GLN A 164 -12.62 -24.31 4.28
CA GLN A 164 -13.50 -24.12 3.13
C GLN A 164 -13.03 -22.99 2.20
N LYS A 165 -12.22 -22.04 2.70
CA LYS A 165 -11.81 -20.81 1.98
C LYS A 165 -10.47 -20.95 1.25
N VAL A 166 -9.84 -22.13 1.23
CA VAL A 166 -8.51 -22.37 0.64
C VAL A 166 -8.56 -23.39 -0.50
N LEU A 167 -7.74 -23.19 -1.53
CA LEU A 167 -7.56 -24.09 -2.67
C LEU A 167 -6.10 -24.47 -2.89
N GLY A 168 -5.89 -25.70 -3.38
CA GLY A 168 -4.64 -26.16 -3.96
C GLY A 168 -3.47 -26.28 -2.97
N ARG A 169 -2.25 -26.14 -3.48
CA ARG A 169 -1.02 -26.19 -2.68
C ARG A 169 -0.75 -24.83 -2.07
N ASN A 170 -0.40 -24.80 -0.78
CA ASN A 170 0.00 -23.59 -0.09
C ASN A 170 1.44 -23.16 -0.43
N PHE A 171 1.80 -21.99 0.09
CA PHE A 171 3.16 -21.49 0.18
C PHE A 171 3.37 -20.90 1.57
N THR A 172 4.29 -21.47 2.36
CA THR A 172 4.64 -21.00 3.71
C THR A 172 6.05 -20.44 3.72
N ALA A 173 6.25 -19.26 4.33
CA ALA A 173 7.54 -18.59 4.43
C ALA A 173 7.74 -17.94 5.81
N PRO A 174 8.99 -17.72 6.26
CA PRO A 174 9.27 -16.98 7.48
C PRO A 174 8.87 -15.50 7.34
N LEU A 175 8.58 -14.87 8.47
CA LEU A 175 8.42 -13.42 8.60
C LEU A 175 9.81 -12.77 8.68
N ASP A 176 10.15 -11.95 7.68
CA ASP A 176 11.45 -11.28 7.54
C ASP A 176 11.32 -9.77 7.74
N TYR A 177 11.34 -9.34 9.00
CA TYR A 177 11.29 -7.93 9.41
C TYR A 177 12.64 -7.20 9.25
N SER A 178 13.59 -7.71 8.47
CA SER A 178 14.89 -7.04 8.33
C SER A 178 14.81 -5.86 7.35
N GLU A 179 15.36 -4.72 7.75
CA GLU A 179 15.39 -3.48 6.95
C GLU A 179 16.02 -3.68 5.57
N THR A 180 16.93 -4.66 5.45
CA THR A 180 17.57 -5.08 4.18
C THR A 180 16.59 -5.47 3.07
N THR A 181 15.33 -5.74 3.42
CA THR A 181 14.28 -6.14 2.49
C THR A 181 13.35 -5.02 2.06
N GLY A 182 13.34 -3.89 2.78
CA GLY A 182 12.30 -2.87 2.67
C GLY A 182 10.90 -3.34 3.07
N CYS A 183 10.75 -4.47 3.79
CA CYS A 183 9.48 -5.15 3.99
C CYS A 183 8.98 -5.10 5.44
N TRP A 184 8.41 -3.95 5.81
CA TRP A 184 7.99 -3.62 7.17
C TRP A 184 6.94 -4.57 7.78
N THR A 185 6.07 -5.18 6.96
CA THR A 185 5.09 -6.18 7.42
C THR A 185 5.70 -7.57 7.68
N GLY A 186 6.97 -7.81 7.31
CA GLY A 186 7.66 -9.10 7.37
C GLY A 186 7.18 -10.15 6.35
N MET A 187 6.01 -9.94 5.73
CA MET A 187 5.38 -10.88 4.81
C MET A 187 5.87 -10.68 3.37
N LYS A 188 7.10 -11.11 3.11
CA LYS A 188 7.83 -10.89 1.85
C LYS A 188 7.61 -12.00 0.83
N VAL A 189 7.24 -11.64 -0.40
CA VAL A 189 7.16 -12.53 -1.56
C VAL A 189 8.01 -12.04 -2.73
N GLN A 190 8.13 -12.86 -3.77
CA GLN A 190 8.66 -12.43 -5.07
C GLN A 190 7.65 -12.80 -6.16
N ILE A 191 7.22 -11.82 -6.93
CA ILE A 191 6.41 -12.02 -8.13
C ILE A 191 7.37 -12.27 -9.31
N VAL A 192 7.16 -13.38 -10.02
CA VAL A 192 7.96 -13.76 -11.20
C VAL A 192 7.21 -13.61 -12.52
N ASP A 193 5.89 -13.50 -12.46
CA ASP A 193 5.04 -13.19 -13.61
C ASP A 193 3.76 -12.49 -13.13
N ILE A 194 3.26 -11.54 -13.92
CA ILE A 194 1.88 -11.05 -13.84
C ILE A 194 1.31 -11.17 -15.25
N LYS A 195 0.22 -11.92 -15.37
CA LYS A 195 -0.42 -12.26 -16.64
C LYS A 195 -1.76 -11.58 -16.79
N VAL A 196 -1.96 -10.95 -17.94
CA VAL A 196 -3.27 -10.57 -18.48
C VAL A 196 -3.90 -11.83 -19.10
N ASN A 197 -5.09 -12.20 -18.62
CA ASN A 197 -5.83 -13.38 -19.07
C ASN A 197 -7.03 -12.97 -19.94
N TYR A 198 -6.92 -13.15 -21.25
CA TYR A 198 -7.96 -12.79 -22.21
C TYR A 198 -9.10 -13.81 -22.23
N ARG A 199 -10.30 -13.36 -22.61
CA ARG A 199 -11.52 -14.21 -22.67
C ARG A 199 -11.47 -15.31 -23.73
N ASN A 200 -10.58 -15.20 -24.71
CA ASN A 200 -10.29 -16.26 -25.69
C ASN A 200 -9.36 -17.37 -25.16
N GLY A 201 -8.84 -17.23 -23.92
CA GLY A 201 -7.92 -18.17 -23.30
C GLY A 201 -6.43 -17.85 -23.49
N GLU A 202 -6.09 -16.76 -24.20
CA GLU A 202 -4.71 -16.31 -24.32
C GLU A 202 -4.20 -15.67 -23.02
N GLU A 203 -2.90 -15.80 -22.77
CA GLU A 203 -2.20 -15.14 -21.66
C GLU A 203 -1.07 -14.27 -22.21
N GLN A 204 -0.89 -13.06 -21.69
CA GLN A 204 0.28 -12.21 -21.97
C GLN A 204 0.88 -11.68 -20.66
N THR A 205 2.21 -11.74 -20.54
CA THR A 205 2.93 -11.20 -19.37
C THR A 205 3.12 -9.69 -19.47
N ILE A 206 3.02 -8.99 -18.33
CA ILE A 206 3.41 -7.59 -18.19
C ILE A 206 4.76 -7.40 -17.48
N LEU A 207 5.42 -8.50 -17.08
CA LEU A 207 6.77 -8.49 -16.50
C LEU A 207 7.84 -8.80 -17.55
N PRO A 208 9.03 -8.17 -17.50
CA PRO A 208 10.15 -8.55 -18.35
C PRO A 208 10.65 -9.96 -18.03
N LEU A 209 11.11 -10.70 -19.06
CA LEU A 209 11.66 -12.05 -18.89
C LEU A 209 12.81 -12.08 -17.86
N ASN A 210 12.80 -13.10 -16.99
CA ASN A 210 13.74 -13.29 -15.88
C ASN A 210 13.67 -12.22 -14.76
N THR A 211 12.58 -11.45 -14.68
CA THR A 211 12.32 -10.57 -13.53
C THR A 211 11.86 -11.38 -12.32
N ALA A 212 12.37 -11.03 -11.14
CA ALA A 212 11.77 -11.40 -9.86
C ALA A 212 11.56 -10.10 -9.05
N LEU A 213 10.33 -9.60 -9.04
CA LEU A 213 9.96 -8.38 -8.32
C LEU A 213 9.78 -8.73 -6.83
N PRO A 214 10.59 -8.22 -5.89
CA PRO A 214 10.31 -8.34 -4.47
C PRO A 214 9.08 -7.50 -4.10
N VAL A 215 8.12 -8.10 -3.38
CA VAL A 215 6.85 -7.46 -3.04
C VAL A 215 6.46 -7.80 -1.60
N CYS A 216 5.88 -6.82 -0.91
CA CYS A 216 5.36 -6.98 0.44
C CYS A 216 3.86 -7.23 0.44
N ILE A 217 3.41 -8.17 1.26
CA ILE A 217 1.99 -8.34 1.56
C ILE A 217 1.59 -7.26 2.57
N VAL A 218 0.63 -6.41 2.17
CA VAL A 218 0.20 -5.25 2.95
C VAL A 218 -1.35 -5.17 2.88
N PRO A 219 -2.07 -6.08 3.56
CA PRO A 219 -3.52 -6.27 3.38
C PRO A 219 -4.39 -5.04 3.65
N GLN A 220 -3.88 -4.04 4.35
CA GLN A 220 -4.55 -2.75 4.56
C GLN A 220 -4.53 -1.82 3.33
N ARG A 221 -3.52 -1.90 2.45
CA ARG A 221 -3.38 -1.02 1.26
C ARG A 221 -4.63 -1.15 0.38
N GLN A 222 -5.10 -0.04 -0.18
CA GLN A 222 -6.43 0.07 -0.78
C GLN A 222 -6.59 -0.54 -2.19
N LEU A 223 -5.49 -0.99 -2.82
CA LEU A 223 -5.44 -1.45 -4.21
C LEU A 223 -5.21 -2.97 -4.32
N LEU A 224 -5.06 -3.49 -5.55
CA LEU A 224 -4.63 -4.87 -5.80
C LEU A 224 -3.14 -5.00 -5.56
N ALA A 225 -2.36 -4.15 -6.24
CA ALA A 225 -0.92 -4.10 -6.12
C ALA A 225 -0.40 -2.71 -6.48
N GLU A 226 0.67 -2.31 -5.80
CA GLU A 226 1.42 -1.09 -6.11
C GLU A 226 2.79 -1.56 -6.60
N ILE A 227 3.09 -1.37 -7.89
CA ILE A 227 4.22 -1.99 -8.59
C ILE A 227 4.97 -0.94 -9.44
N PRO A 228 6.20 -1.19 -9.92
CA PRO A 228 6.91 -0.22 -10.75
C PRO A 228 6.05 0.29 -11.92
N LEU A 229 6.01 1.62 -12.12
CA LEU A 229 5.11 2.30 -13.06
C LEU A 229 5.12 1.66 -14.47
N SER A 230 6.30 1.29 -14.96
CA SER A 230 6.50 0.66 -16.26
C SER A 230 5.78 -0.68 -16.45
N TYR A 231 5.43 -1.41 -15.38
CA TYR A 231 4.62 -2.62 -15.47
C TYR A 231 3.12 -2.30 -15.57
N VAL A 232 2.68 -1.20 -14.96
CA VAL A 232 1.30 -0.68 -15.12
C VAL A 232 1.11 -0.12 -16.53
N ASP A 233 2.11 0.60 -17.05
CA ASP A 233 2.10 1.07 -18.44
C ASP A 233 2.15 -0.11 -19.42
N LYS A 234 2.87 -1.19 -19.09
CA LYS A 234 2.87 -2.43 -19.88
C LYS A 234 1.52 -3.15 -19.88
N PHE A 235 0.72 -3.04 -18.80
CA PHE A 235 -0.66 -3.52 -18.81
C PHE A 235 -1.51 -2.76 -19.83
N GLU A 236 -1.44 -1.42 -19.86
CA GLU A 236 -2.18 -0.61 -20.84
C GLU A 236 -1.73 -0.91 -22.29
N GLU A 237 -0.42 -1.06 -22.52
CA GLU A 237 0.15 -1.46 -23.84
C GLU A 237 -0.38 -2.82 -24.32
N VAL A 238 -0.37 -3.84 -23.45
CA VAL A 238 -0.79 -5.22 -23.75
C VAL A 238 -2.31 -5.31 -23.97
N THR A 239 -3.09 -4.69 -23.09
CA THR A 239 -4.56 -4.68 -23.18
C THR A 239 -5.09 -3.73 -24.25
N LYS A 240 -4.26 -2.81 -24.77
CA LYS A 240 -4.61 -1.72 -25.69
C LYS A 240 -5.63 -0.75 -25.09
N THR A 241 -5.60 -0.61 -23.76
CA THR A 241 -6.41 0.36 -23.03
C THR A 241 -5.63 1.66 -22.83
N ASN A 242 -6.32 2.74 -22.46
CA ASN A 242 -5.70 4.02 -22.16
C ASN A 242 -6.49 4.69 -21.02
N SER A 243 -5.82 5.09 -19.95
CA SER A 243 -6.46 5.62 -18.75
C SER A 243 -6.90 7.09 -18.90
N SER A 244 -8.08 7.41 -18.35
CA SER A 244 -8.64 8.76 -18.24
C SER A 244 -8.16 9.53 -16.99
N GLY A 245 -6.95 9.21 -16.53
CA GLY A 245 -6.28 9.78 -15.36
C GLY A 245 -6.55 9.04 -14.03
N PRO A 246 -6.05 9.57 -12.90
CA PRO A 246 -6.20 8.96 -11.59
C PRO A 246 -7.64 9.08 -11.05
N SER A 247 -7.96 8.26 -10.05
CA SER A 247 -9.16 8.33 -9.25
C SER A 247 -8.95 9.07 -7.93
N TYR A 248 -9.98 9.83 -7.55
CA TYR A 248 -10.12 10.49 -6.24
C TYR A 248 -11.29 9.91 -5.42
N GLY A 249 -11.78 8.72 -5.81
CA GLY A 249 -12.89 8.02 -5.17
C GLY A 249 -12.48 7.26 -3.91
N ILE A 250 -13.07 6.07 -3.71
CA ILE A 250 -12.71 5.14 -2.64
C ILE A 250 -11.38 4.44 -2.95
N HIS A 251 -11.07 4.18 -4.23
CA HIS A 251 -9.80 3.61 -4.67
C HIS A 251 -8.82 4.72 -5.07
N TRP A 252 -8.31 5.46 -4.08
CA TRP A 252 -7.48 6.63 -4.33
C TRP A 252 -6.23 6.28 -5.15
N SER A 253 -5.95 7.09 -6.17
CA SER A 253 -4.88 6.89 -7.17
C SER A 253 -4.98 5.64 -8.06
N ALA A 254 -6.10 4.90 -8.05
CA ALA A 254 -6.38 3.91 -9.11
C ALA A 254 -6.49 4.59 -10.48
N ARG A 255 -6.10 3.92 -11.58
CA ARG A 255 -6.25 4.49 -12.93
C ARG A 255 -7.69 4.32 -13.43
N ARG A 256 -8.34 5.38 -13.90
CA ARG A 256 -9.72 5.33 -14.42
C ARG A 256 -9.73 4.98 -15.91
N PHE A 257 -10.77 4.29 -16.36
CA PHE A 257 -11.02 3.93 -17.77
C PHE A 257 -12.51 4.05 -18.07
N ASP A 258 -12.86 4.40 -19.30
CA ASP A 258 -14.25 4.33 -19.76
C ASP A 258 -14.66 2.84 -19.87
N ALA A 259 -15.85 2.47 -19.39
CA ALA A 259 -16.24 1.08 -19.21
C ALA A 259 -16.46 0.29 -20.52
N ASP A 260 -16.59 0.98 -21.66
CA ASP A 260 -16.61 0.40 -23.01
C ASP A 260 -15.19 0.12 -23.57
N LYS A 261 -14.16 0.75 -22.98
CA LYS A 261 -12.74 0.65 -23.37
C LYS A 261 -11.89 -0.05 -22.31
N ALA A 262 -12.44 -0.37 -21.14
CA ALA A 262 -11.76 -1.09 -20.09
C ALA A 262 -11.53 -2.56 -20.47
N PHE A 263 -10.43 -3.15 -19.99
CA PHE A 263 -10.13 -4.57 -20.21
C PHE A 263 -11.14 -5.46 -19.48
N ASP A 264 -11.60 -6.53 -20.12
CA ASP A 264 -12.74 -7.34 -19.66
C ASP A 264 -12.36 -8.75 -19.14
N GLY A 265 -11.07 -9.08 -19.18
CA GLY A 265 -10.49 -10.35 -18.72
C GLY A 265 -9.89 -10.32 -17.31
N ASP A 266 -9.27 -11.43 -16.91
CA ASP A 266 -8.74 -11.63 -15.57
C ASP A 266 -7.25 -11.26 -15.48
N LEU A 267 -6.70 -11.21 -14.26
CA LEU A 267 -5.27 -11.04 -14.00
C LEU A 267 -4.76 -12.23 -13.16
N THR A 268 -3.61 -12.81 -13.50
CA THR A 268 -2.97 -13.86 -12.67
C THR A 268 -1.60 -13.43 -12.19
N ILE A 269 -1.39 -13.46 -10.87
CA ILE A 269 -0.11 -13.15 -10.23
C ILE A 269 0.59 -14.46 -9.87
N VAL A 270 1.83 -14.65 -10.33
CA VAL A 270 2.62 -15.87 -10.10
C VAL A 270 3.81 -15.55 -9.19
N LEU A 271 3.91 -16.28 -8.08
CA LEU A 271 5.01 -16.16 -7.12
C LEU A 271 6.15 -17.14 -7.45
N SER A 272 7.37 -16.82 -7.02
CA SER A 272 8.56 -17.69 -7.19
C SER A 272 8.43 -19.08 -6.55
N SER A 273 7.48 -19.26 -5.63
CA SER A 273 7.10 -20.54 -5.02
C SER A 273 6.24 -21.44 -5.92
N GLY A 274 5.82 -20.94 -7.08
CA GLY A 274 4.87 -21.60 -7.97
C GLY A 274 3.41 -21.48 -7.52
N LEU A 275 3.11 -20.72 -6.45
CA LEU A 275 1.74 -20.31 -6.16
C LEU A 275 1.27 -19.31 -7.23
N SER A 276 0.12 -19.57 -7.83
CA SER A 276 -0.48 -18.77 -8.90
C SER A 276 -1.89 -18.35 -8.47
N VAL A 277 -2.15 -17.05 -8.40
CA VAL A 277 -3.41 -16.48 -7.91
C VAL A 277 -4.09 -15.72 -9.04
N ARG A 278 -5.20 -16.29 -9.54
CA ARG A 278 -6.06 -15.64 -10.53
C ARG A 278 -7.09 -14.74 -9.85
N VAL A 279 -7.07 -13.46 -10.20
CA VAL A 279 -7.94 -12.39 -9.72
C VAL A 279 -8.95 -12.08 -10.83
N PRO A 280 -10.26 -12.30 -10.61
CA PRO A 280 -11.26 -12.05 -11.64
C PRO A 280 -11.48 -10.56 -11.87
N ASN A 281 -11.83 -10.19 -13.11
CA ASN A 281 -12.02 -8.81 -13.59
C ASN A 281 -12.70 -7.87 -12.58
N SER A 282 -13.84 -8.29 -12.01
CA SER A 282 -14.66 -7.50 -11.08
C SER A 282 -13.97 -7.10 -9.77
N GLN A 283 -12.82 -7.66 -9.44
CA GLN A 283 -12.10 -7.40 -8.18
C GLN A 283 -10.84 -6.53 -8.36
N TYR A 284 -10.40 -6.28 -9.61
CA TYR A 284 -9.27 -5.38 -9.89
C TYR A 284 -9.56 -4.33 -10.97
N LEU A 285 -10.72 -4.44 -11.65
CA LEU A 285 -11.36 -3.43 -12.47
C LEU A 285 -12.84 -3.26 -12.05
N PRO A 286 -13.13 -2.86 -10.78
CA PRO A 286 -14.49 -2.53 -10.36
C PRO A 286 -15.04 -1.25 -11.03
N PRO A 287 -16.35 -0.97 -10.91
CA PRO A 287 -16.93 0.35 -11.18
C PRO A 287 -16.27 1.45 -10.33
N PHE A 288 -16.32 2.70 -10.79
CA PHE A 288 -15.89 3.83 -9.96
C PHE A 288 -16.83 4.02 -8.77
N VAL A 289 -16.26 4.15 -7.57
CA VAL A 289 -17.03 4.37 -6.34
C VAL A 289 -16.55 5.62 -5.60
N THR A 290 -17.48 6.50 -5.23
CA THR A 290 -17.22 7.66 -4.36
C THR A 290 -18.25 7.75 -3.23
N LEU A 291 -18.13 8.74 -2.35
CA LEU A 291 -19.04 9.01 -1.25
C LEU A 291 -19.76 10.35 -1.46
N ASP A 292 -21.08 10.35 -1.27
CA ASP A 292 -21.89 11.56 -1.21
C ASP A 292 -21.72 12.28 0.14
N ARG A 293 -22.17 13.55 0.22
CA ARG A 293 -22.09 14.39 1.44
C ARG A 293 -22.73 13.76 2.67
N ASN A 294 -23.73 12.90 2.47
CA ASN A 294 -24.45 12.13 3.52
C ASN A 294 -23.79 10.78 3.86
N GLY A 295 -22.62 10.47 3.32
CA GLY A 295 -21.90 9.22 3.56
C GLY A 295 -22.34 8.02 2.71
N THR A 296 -23.38 8.13 1.88
CA THR A 296 -23.80 7.04 0.99
C THR A 296 -22.81 6.83 -0.17
N ARG A 297 -22.74 5.61 -0.71
CA ARG A 297 -21.85 5.27 -1.82
C ARG A 297 -22.51 5.57 -3.17
N ILE A 298 -21.88 6.40 -3.98
CA ILE A 298 -22.25 6.61 -5.38
C ILE A 298 -21.39 5.69 -6.24
N PHE A 299 -22.04 4.92 -7.13
CA PHE A 299 -21.41 4.05 -8.11
C PHE A 299 -21.58 4.62 -9.51
N ASP A 300 -20.48 4.90 -10.21
CA ASP A 300 -20.52 5.13 -11.66
C ASP A 300 -20.12 3.84 -12.40
N ASN A 301 -21.10 3.25 -13.08
CA ASN A 301 -20.91 2.05 -13.89
C ASN A 301 -20.32 2.34 -15.28
N ASN A 302 -20.22 3.61 -15.70
CA ASN A 302 -19.60 4.03 -16.96
C ASN A 302 -18.08 4.20 -16.84
N THR A 303 -17.55 4.26 -15.63
CA THR A 303 -16.11 4.26 -15.35
C THR A 303 -15.69 2.92 -14.73
N ARG A 304 -14.43 2.52 -14.95
CA ARG A 304 -13.75 1.41 -14.28
C ARG A 304 -12.46 1.90 -13.63
N GLU A 305 -12.10 1.32 -12.49
CA GLU A 305 -10.89 1.66 -11.73
C GLU A 305 -9.89 0.50 -11.76
N LEU A 306 -8.77 0.64 -12.48
CA LEU A 306 -7.69 -0.34 -12.43
C LEU A 306 -6.95 -0.20 -11.10
N LEU A 307 -7.04 -1.24 -10.28
CA LEU A 307 -6.44 -1.29 -8.94
C LEU A 307 -4.94 -1.68 -8.98
N LEU A 308 -4.26 -1.39 -10.09
CA LEU A 308 -2.80 -1.41 -10.21
C LEU A 308 -2.31 0.04 -10.29
N ASN A 309 -1.37 0.43 -9.42
CA ASN A 309 -0.77 1.77 -9.45
C ASN A 309 0.77 1.71 -9.42
N GLY A 310 1.40 2.77 -9.91
CA GLY A 310 2.85 2.92 -9.98
C GLY A 310 3.48 3.33 -8.65
N VAL A 311 4.42 2.55 -8.13
CA VAL A 311 5.35 3.03 -7.07
C VAL A 311 6.56 3.73 -7.69
N GLY A 312 7.04 4.76 -6.98
CA GLY A 312 8.32 5.42 -7.24
C GLY A 312 9.47 4.73 -6.49
N LYS A 313 9.99 5.40 -5.45
CA LYS A 313 11.08 4.87 -4.59
C LYS A 313 10.61 3.91 -3.49
N GLN A 314 9.30 3.72 -3.33
CA GLN A 314 8.74 2.84 -2.31
C GLN A 314 8.82 1.36 -2.73
N PRO A 315 8.94 0.42 -1.79
CA PRO A 315 8.78 -1.01 -2.05
C PRO A 315 7.40 -1.31 -2.68
N ALA A 316 7.34 -2.32 -3.56
CA ALA A 316 6.11 -2.77 -4.17
C ALA A 316 5.23 -3.54 -3.17
N THR A 317 3.90 -3.46 -3.33
CA THR A 317 2.91 -4.06 -2.40
C THR A 317 1.89 -4.96 -3.09
N LEU A 318 1.35 -5.95 -2.35
CA LEU A 318 0.07 -6.63 -2.62
C LEU A 318 -0.94 -6.16 -1.56
N GLY A 319 -1.98 -5.45 -2.00
CA GLY A 319 -2.99 -4.83 -1.16
C GLY A 319 -4.25 -5.67 -0.96
N ARG A 320 -5.28 -5.08 -0.36
CA ARG A 320 -6.52 -5.75 0.05
C ARG A 320 -7.19 -6.57 -1.06
N TYR A 321 -7.16 -6.08 -2.30
CA TYR A 321 -7.87 -6.73 -3.39
C TYR A 321 -7.24 -8.05 -3.84
N PHE A 322 -5.95 -8.26 -3.56
CA PHE A 322 -5.30 -9.55 -3.78
C PHE A 322 -5.97 -10.63 -2.91
N PHE A 323 -6.36 -10.28 -1.68
CA PHE A 323 -7.02 -11.16 -0.72
C PHE A 323 -8.51 -11.42 -1.00
N THR A 324 -9.05 -10.90 -2.12
CA THR A 324 -10.30 -11.42 -2.68
C THR A 324 -10.10 -12.77 -3.38
N SER A 325 -8.88 -13.05 -3.85
CA SER A 325 -8.51 -14.27 -4.60
C SER A 325 -7.36 -15.07 -3.96
N ALA A 326 -6.67 -14.52 -2.97
CA ALA A 326 -5.71 -15.20 -2.11
C ALA A 326 -6.27 -15.32 -0.68
N TYR A 327 -5.90 -16.39 0.02
CA TYR A 327 -6.15 -16.55 1.45
C TYR A 327 -4.83 -16.44 2.21
N LEU A 328 -4.80 -15.66 3.28
CA LEU A 328 -3.62 -15.44 4.12
C LEU A 328 -3.81 -16.08 5.50
N MET A 329 -2.78 -16.73 6.02
CA MET A 329 -2.63 -17.07 7.44
C MET A 329 -1.28 -16.52 7.93
N VAL A 330 -1.24 -15.95 9.12
CA VAL A 330 -0.01 -15.52 9.78
C VAL A 330 0.04 -16.12 11.18
N ASN A 331 1.15 -16.80 11.49
CA ASN A 331 1.42 -17.31 12.83
C ASN A 331 2.63 -16.58 13.43
N HIS A 332 2.37 -15.78 14.45
CA HIS A 332 3.40 -15.06 15.19
C HIS A 332 4.21 -15.97 16.13
N ASP A 333 3.67 -17.11 16.57
CA ASP A 333 4.38 -18.05 17.45
C ASP A 333 5.49 -18.82 16.71
N ALA A 334 5.25 -19.18 15.45
CA ALA A 334 6.23 -19.85 14.59
C ALA A 334 7.07 -18.88 13.75
N GLY A 335 6.74 -17.58 13.75
CA GLY A 335 7.42 -16.57 12.94
C GLY A 335 7.23 -16.77 11.42
N THR A 336 6.03 -17.13 10.97
CA THR A 336 5.76 -17.49 9.56
C THR A 336 4.41 -16.98 9.06
N PHE A 337 4.29 -16.78 7.75
CA PHE A 337 3.02 -16.61 7.05
C PHE A 337 2.81 -17.71 6.00
N THR A 338 1.56 -17.97 5.63
CA THR A 338 1.16 -18.92 4.59
C THR A 338 0.11 -18.30 3.66
N LEU A 339 0.27 -18.54 2.36
CA LEU A 339 -0.70 -18.19 1.33
C LEU A 339 -1.30 -19.43 0.66
N TRP A 340 -2.56 -19.30 0.25
CA TRP A 340 -3.24 -20.17 -0.71
C TRP A 340 -3.92 -19.31 -1.79
N GLN A 341 -4.36 -19.94 -2.88
CA GLN A 341 -5.47 -19.40 -3.65
C GLN A 341 -6.76 -19.52 -2.82
N ALA A 342 -7.59 -18.48 -2.78
CA ALA A 342 -8.85 -18.51 -2.06
C ALA A 342 -9.92 -19.33 -2.80
N ASN A 343 -10.80 -19.98 -2.03
CA ASN A 343 -12.08 -20.52 -2.47
C ASN A 343 -13.19 -19.53 -2.08
N PRO A 344 -13.80 -18.78 -3.01
CA PRO A 344 -14.87 -17.84 -2.67
C PRO A 344 -16.15 -18.61 -2.34
N THR A 345 -16.42 -18.81 -1.05
CA THR A 345 -17.59 -19.54 -0.57
C THR A 345 -18.12 -18.98 0.74
N SER A 346 -19.44 -19.10 0.95
CA SER A 346 -20.12 -18.82 2.22
C SER A 346 -20.06 -20.00 3.21
N ARG A 347 -19.52 -21.15 2.79
CA ARG A 347 -19.23 -22.27 3.72
C ARG A 347 -18.03 -21.93 4.59
N SER A 348 -18.02 -22.47 5.81
CA SER A 348 -16.91 -22.40 6.76
C SER A 348 -16.65 -23.76 7.39
N SER A 349 -15.39 -24.06 7.71
CA SER A 349 -14.90 -25.22 8.45
C SER A 349 -13.58 -24.84 9.11
N LEU A 350 -13.69 -24.28 10.31
CA LEU A 350 -12.57 -23.74 11.08
C LEU A 350 -11.61 -24.85 11.54
N ALA A 351 -10.31 -24.53 11.57
CA ALA A 351 -9.25 -25.45 11.95
C ALA A 351 -8.27 -24.78 12.91
N ASN A 352 -8.11 -25.40 14.07
CA ASN A 352 -7.34 -24.88 15.19
C ASN A 352 -5.84 -25.10 14.93
N VAL A 353 -5.06 -24.04 14.91
CA VAL A 353 -3.60 -24.11 14.71
C VAL A 353 -2.93 -24.02 16.07
N VAL A 354 -2.09 -25.01 16.39
CA VAL A 354 -1.37 -25.08 17.67
C VAL A 354 0.14 -25.00 17.46
N SER A 355 0.82 -24.37 18.41
CA SER A 355 2.24 -24.06 18.33
C SER A 355 3.13 -25.22 18.84
N ASP A 356 2.54 -26.22 19.52
CA ASP A 356 3.16 -27.52 19.82
C ASP A 356 2.07 -28.62 19.91
N VAL A 357 2.47 -29.88 19.74
CA VAL A 357 1.59 -31.06 19.95
C VAL A 357 1.20 -31.19 21.42
N SER A 358 2.08 -30.82 22.36
CA SER A 358 1.81 -30.94 23.80
C SER A 358 0.62 -30.08 24.28
N THR A 359 0.45 -28.87 23.72
CA THR A 359 -0.72 -28.02 23.95
C THR A 359 -1.94 -28.53 23.18
N GLY A 360 -1.76 -29.14 22.01
CA GLY A 360 -2.82 -29.83 21.28
C GLY A 360 -3.51 -30.94 22.08
N THR A 361 -2.78 -31.69 22.91
CA THR A 361 -3.35 -32.76 23.76
C THR A 361 -4.37 -32.30 24.82
N GLY A 362 -4.50 -31.00 25.07
CA GLY A 362 -5.53 -30.44 25.96
C GLY A 362 -6.85 -30.07 25.26
N CYS A 363 -6.88 -30.09 23.92
CA CYS A 363 -8.03 -29.63 23.12
C CYS A 363 -8.73 -30.83 22.46
N SER A 364 -10.04 -30.98 22.63
CA SER A 364 -10.78 -32.20 22.31
C SER A 364 -11.35 -32.23 20.88
N ASN A 365 -11.26 -33.40 20.23
CA ASN A 365 -11.99 -33.86 19.04
C ASN A 365 -12.01 -33.04 17.73
N GLU A 366 -11.63 -31.77 17.71
CA GLU A 366 -11.56 -30.97 16.47
C GLU A 366 -10.27 -31.25 15.66
N SER A 367 -10.25 -30.83 14.39
CA SER A 367 -9.09 -31.04 13.51
C SER A 367 -7.94 -30.07 13.83
N VAL A 368 -7.19 -30.40 14.89
CA VAL A 368 -5.97 -29.69 15.28
C VAL A 368 -4.90 -29.84 14.20
N VAL A 369 -4.40 -28.72 13.68
CA VAL A 369 -3.35 -28.68 12.65
C VAL A 369 -2.06 -28.15 13.27
N VAL A 370 -1.07 -29.03 13.37
CA VAL A 370 0.33 -28.63 13.62
C VAL A 370 0.84 -27.92 12.36
N GLN A 371 1.50 -26.78 12.54
CA GLN A 371 1.78 -25.87 11.43
C GLN A 371 2.64 -26.51 10.30
N PRO A 372 2.32 -26.27 9.01
CA PRO A 372 3.25 -26.55 7.92
C PRO A 372 4.60 -25.84 8.11
N SER A 373 5.68 -26.58 7.83
CA SER A 373 7.04 -26.03 7.78
C SER A 373 7.23 -25.10 6.58
N PRO A 374 8.22 -24.15 6.64
CA PRO A 374 8.55 -23.31 5.50
C PRO A 374 8.79 -24.10 4.21
N SER A 375 8.18 -23.63 3.13
CA SER A 375 8.31 -24.22 1.80
C SER A 375 9.73 -24.03 1.29
N ARG A 376 10.49 -25.12 1.14
CA ARG A 376 11.87 -25.06 0.63
C ARG A 376 11.89 -24.43 -0.77
N SER A 377 12.56 -23.29 -0.90
CA SER A 377 12.98 -22.75 -2.19
C SER A 377 13.77 -23.79 -2.97
N ALA A 378 13.56 -23.91 -4.28
CA ALA A 378 14.12 -24.98 -5.10
C ALA A 378 15.62 -24.78 -5.41
N SER A 379 16.48 -24.94 -4.41
CA SER A 379 17.93 -25.12 -4.63
C SER A 379 18.18 -26.51 -5.21
N GLY A 380 18.81 -26.57 -6.38
CA GLY A 380 19.13 -27.84 -7.03
C GLY A 380 20.17 -28.64 -6.26
N GLY A 381 19.86 -29.90 -5.95
CA GLY A 381 20.79 -30.83 -5.29
C GLY A 381 20.40 -32.28 -5.57
N ASN A 382 21.34 -33.07 -6.10
CA ASN A 382 21.12 -34.49 -6.39
C ASN A 382 21.22 -35.34 -5.11
N GLY A 383 20.24 -36.23 -4.92
CA GLY A 383 20.23 -37.28 -3.90
C GLY A 383 19.22 -38.36 -4.30
N ALA A 384 19.52 -39.64 -4.08
CA ALA A 384 18.81 -40.75 -4.73
C ALA A 384 18.28 -41.84 -3.77
N GLY A 385 17.16 -42.47 -4.17
CA GLY A 385 16.48 -43.58 -3.50
C GLY A 385 15.53 -43.17 -2.36
N ASP A 386 14.50 -43.95 -1.98
CA ASP A 386 13.74 -45.04 -2.64
C ASP A 386 12.46 -45.33 -1.79
N THR A 387 11.46 -46.18 -2.07
CA THR A 387 11.19 -47.22 -3.10
C THR A 387 9.67 -47.27 -3.43
N GLY A 388 9.31 -47.49 -4.70
CA GLY A 388 7.94 -47.85 -5.13
C GLY A 388 6.89 -46.71 -5.13
N THR A 389 5.71 -46.85 -5.72
CA THR A 389 5.10 -47.98 -6.47
C THR A 389 4.43 -47.50 -7.78
N ASN A 390 3.88 -48.42 -8.59
CA ASN A 390 3.39 -48.13 -9.95
C ASN A 390 2.13 -47.25 -10.00
N GLY A 391 2.20 -46.18 -10.80
CA GLY A 391 1.05 -45.41 -11.29
C GLY A 391 1.40 -44.77 -12.64
N GLN A 392 0.52 -44.86 -13.63
CA GLN A 392 0.82 -44.43 -15.01
C GLN A 392 1.03 -42.91 -15.09
N ARG A 393 2.20 -42.47 -15.59
CA ARG A 393 2.46 -41.08 -15.95
C ARG A 393 2.13 -40.83 -17.42
N GLY A 394 1.23 -39.89 -17.69
CA GLY A 394 1.21 -39.21 -18.99
C GLY A 394 2.51 -38.43 -19.21
N PRO A 395 2.92 -38.17 -20.47
CA PRO A 395 4.18 -37.50 -20.76
C PRO A 395 4.20 -36.07 -20.20
N SER A 396 5.25 -35.73 -19.46
CA SER A 396 5.41 -34.41 -18.87
C SER A 396 5.71 -33.36 -19.95
N VAL A 397 4.99 -32.23 -19.90
CA VAL A 397 5.09 -31.14 -20.91
C VAL A 397 6.52 -30.65 -21.14
N GLY A 398 7.36 -30.65 -20.08
CA GLY A 398 8.78 -30.27 -20.17
C GLY A 398 9.63 -31.14 -21.12
N ALA A 399 9.21 -32.39 -21.40
CA ALA A 399 9.93 -33.26 -22.33
C ALA A 399 9.81 -32.82 -23.80
N ILE A 400 8.70 -32.18 -24.17
CA ILE A 400 8.44 -31.74 -25.55
C ILE A 400 9.21 -30.44 -25.85
N VAL A 401 9.24 -29.51 -24.89
CA VAL A 401 9.94 -28.22 -25.05
C VAL A 401 11.46 -28.37 -25.07
N GLY A 402 12.00 -29.28 -24.24
CA GLY A 402 13.46 -29.51 -24.15
C GLY A 402 14.12 -29.98 -25.46
N GLY A 403 13.41 -30.76 -26.28
CA GLY A 403 13.94 -31.30 -27.53
C GLY A 403 14.20 -30.23 -28.60
N VAL A 404 13.33 -29.22 -28.70
CA VAL A 404 13.40 -28.19 -29.75
C VAL A 404 14.58 -27.25 -29.51
N VAL A 405 14.77 -26.78 -28.26
CA VAL A 405 15.83 -25.82 -27.92
C VAL A 405 17.22 -26.45 -28.08
N ALA A 406 17.39 -27.71 -27.68
CA ALA A 406 18.65 -28.44 -27.87
C ALA A 406 19.02 -28.61 -29.35
N GLY A 407 18.05 -28.93 -30.21
CA GLY A 407 18.26 -29.07 -31.66
C GLY A 407 18.71 -27.76 -32.33
N VAL A 408 18.06 -26.63 -32.01
CA VAL A 408 18.42 -25.32 -32.57
C VAL A 408 19.83 -24.89 -32.13
N LEU A 409 20.18 -25.08 -30.85
CA LEU A 409 21.53 -24.76 -30.35
C LEU A 409 22.61 -25.65 -30.99
N ALA A 410 22.35 -26.95 -31.20
CA ALA A 410 23.27 -27.84 -31.89
C ALA A 410 23.52 -27.43 -33.36
N LEU A 411 22.47 -27.02 -34.08
CA LEU A 411 22.58 -26.53 -35.47
C LEU A 411 23.28 -25.17 -35.55
N ALA A 412 23.03 -24.26 -34.61
CA ALA A 412 23.73 -22.97 -34.51
C ALA A 412 25.23 -23.17 -34.20
N ALA A 413 25.57 -24.03 -33.24
CA ALA A 413 26.95 -24.37 -32.92
C ALA A 413 27.67 -25.04 -34.11
N SER A 414 27.00 -25.95 -34.82
CA SER A 414 27.55 -26.64 -36.00
C SER A 414 27.85 -25.67 -37.15
N SER A 415 26.92 -24.77 -37.46
CA SER A 415 27.10 -23.78 -38.52
C SER A 415 28.15 -22.71 -38.15
N PHE A 416 28.21 -22.28 -36.89
CA PHE A 416 29.28 -21.40 -36.40
C PHE A 416 30.66 -22.08 -36.43
N ALA A 417 30.75 -23.36 -36.07
CA ALA A 417 32.00 -24.12 -36.14
C ALA A 417 32.51 -24.28 -37.58
N ILE A 418 31.61 -24.59 -38.53
CA ILE A 418 31.94 -24.65 -39.96
C ILE A 418 32.43 -23.27 -40.46
N TRP A 419 31.72 -22.20 -40.13
CA TRP A 419 32.12 -20.83 -40.48
C TRP A 419 33.48 -20.44 -39.88
N PHE A 420 33.72 -20.78 -38.61
CA PHE A 420 34.99 -20.52 -37.93
C PHE A 420 36.16 -21.30 -38.55
N LEU A 421 35.96 -22.56 -38.94
CA LEU A 421 36.98 -23.37 -39.61
C LEU A 421 37.29 -22.84 -41.03
N LEU A 422 36.28 -22.40 -41.79
CA LEU A 422 36.47 -21.72 -43.07
C LEU A 422 37.24 -20.39 -42.89
N ARG A 423 36.87 -19.59 -41.89
CA ARG A 423 37.54 -18.32 -41.55
C ARG A 423 38.98 -18.53 -41.04
N LYS A 424 39.27 -19.66 -40.38
CA LYS A 424 40.61 -20.07 -39.96
C LYS A 424 41.48 -20.51 -41.14
N ARG A 425 40.93 -21.26 -42.11
CA ARG A 425 41.62 -21.58 -43.38
C ARG A 425 42.01 -20.31 -44.16
N ALA A 426 41.18 -19.27 -44.14
CA ALA A 426 41.48 -17.98 -44.77
C ALA A 426 42.62 -17.17 -44.09
N ARG A 427 43.10 -17.59 -42.90
CA ARG A 427 44.17 -16.92 -42.15
C ARG A 427 45.44 -17.77 -41.98
N ALA A 428 45.49 -18.98 -42.54
CA ALA A 428 46.65 -19.87 -42.52
C ALA A 428 47.71 -19.55 -43.60
N ARG A 429 47.95 -18.27 -43.89
CA ARG A 429 49.03 -17.75 -44.75
C ARG A 429 49.74 -16.55 -44.10
N ALA A 430 50.15 -16.74 -42.84
CA ALA A 430 51.13 -15.92 -42.14
C ALA A 430 51.93 -16.83 -41.18
N LEU A 431 53.22 -16.52 -40.99
CA LEU A 431 54.15 -17.22 -40.09
C LEU A 431 53.94 -16.73 -38.62
N GLY A 432 54.45 -17.36 -37.56
CA GLY A 432 55.26 -18.58 -37.40
C GLY A 432 56.37 -18.37 -36.34
N SER A 433 56.61 -19.37 -35.48
CA SER A 433 57.51 -19.38 -34.30
C SER A 433 57.16 -18.37 -33.18
N ASP A 434 57.42 -18.60 -31.88
CA ASP A 434 57.91 -19.75 -31.06
C ASP A 434 57.40 -19.51 -29.59
N GLY A 435 57.59 -20.33 -28.54
CA GLY A 435 58.36 -21.59 -28.37
C GLY A 435 58.04 -22.28 -27.01
N GLY A 436 58.81 -22.02 -25.94
CA GLY A 436 58.65 -22.58 -24.57
C GLY A 436 59.72 -22.06 -23.59
N PRO A 437 60.02 -22.70 -22.43
CA PRO A 437 59.35 -23.83 -21.76
C PRO A 437 59.00 -23.56 -20.24
N PRO A 438 59.32 -24.32 -19.15
CA PRO A 438 58.26 -24.85 -18.27
C PRO A 438 58.41 -24.78 -16.71
N VAL A 439 57.29 -24.99 -15.96
CA VAL A 439 57.08 -25.83 -14.72
C VAL A 439 58.03 -25.61 -13.49
N PRO A 440 57.55 -25.37 -12.23
CA PRO A 440 56.78 -26.39 -11.47
C PRO A 440 55.71 -25.97 -10.41
N THR A 441 54.72 -26.87 -10.28
CA THR A 441 54.12 -27.49 -9.08
C THR A 441 54.13 -26.82 -7.68
N GLY A 442 52.93 -26.46 -7.19
CA GLY A 442 52.32 -27.08 -6.00
C GLY A 442 52.41 -26.40 -4.61
N LEU A 443 51.28 -26.41 -3.87
CA LEU A 443 51.25 -26.57 -2.40
C LEU A 443 49.82 -26.92 -1.91
N HIS A 444 49.72 -27.80 -0.91
CA HIS A 444 48.52 -28.03 -0.09
C HIS A 444 48.46 -26.97 1.03
N ILE A 445 47.27 -26.52 1.40
CA ILE A 445 46.95 -26.17 2.80
C ILE A 445 45.61 -26.81 3.17
N GLU A 446 45.60 -27.47 4.33
CA GLU A 446 44.44 -27.98 5.06
C GLU A 446 44.17 -26.98 6.19
N GLU A 447 42.91 -26.61 6.44
CA GLU A 447 42.57 -25.90 7.69
C GLU A 447 41.16 -26.26 8.19
N GLN A 448 40.95 -26.14 9.50
CA GLN A 448 39.96 -26.92 10.25
C GLN A 448 38.92 -26.04 10.96
N CYS A 449 37.68 -26.53 11.07
CA CYS A 449 36.62 -25.86 11.83
C CYS A 449 36.79 -26.05 13.34
N PRO A 450 36.79 -24.97 14.17
CA PRO A 450 36.75 -25.11 15.62
C PRO A 450 35.35 -25.46 16.12
N LYS A 451 35.27 -26.27 17.19
CA LYS A 451 34.05 -26.52 17.98
C LYS A 451 34.20 -25.95 19.38
N TYR A 452 33.22 -25.19 19.84
CA TYR A 452 32.89 -25.02 21.27
C TYR A 452 31.38 -25.28 21.40
N SER A 453 30.86 -26.20 22.22
CA SER A 453 31.13 -26.57 23.62
C SER A 453 30.31 -25.74 24.61
N THR A 454 29.65 -26.42 25.55
CA THR A 454 28.58 -25.93 26.43
C THR A 454 29.10 -25.49 27.79
N ASN A 455 28.39 -24.56 28.46
CA ASN A 455 27.83 -24.73 29.83
C ASN A 455 27.06 -23.46 30.27
N GLY A 456 26.20 -23.59 31.29
CA GLY A 456 25.31 -22.52 31.80
C GLY A 456 25.96 -21.53 32.78
N PRO A 457 25.17 -20.83 33.64
CA PRO A 457 24.42 -21.55 34.68
C PRO A 457 22.99 -21.04 34.98
N HIS A 458 22.32 -21.75 35.90
CA HIS A 458 21.01 -21.42 36.50
C HIS A 458 21.00 -20.17 37.39
N TRP A 459 19.81 -19.58 37.53
CA TRP A 459 19.30 -19.01 38.78
C TRP A 459 17.79 -19.35 38.92
N TYR A 460 17.16 -18.98 40.04
CA TYR A 460 15.85 -19.51 40.45
C TYR A 460 14.98 -18.42 41.13
N GLN A 461 13.69 -18.75 41.33
CA GLN A 461 12.84 -18.36 42.46
C GLN A 461 11.70 -17.33 42.26
N GLN A 462 10.47 -17.87 42.32
CA GLN A 462 9.19 -17.32 42.85
C GLN A 462 8.63 -15.97 42.36
N VAL A 463 7.46 -16.05 41.72
CA VAL A 463 6.33 -15.12 41.89
C VAL A 463 5.07 -15.94 42.23
N THR A 464 4.06 -15.31 42.81
CA THR A 464 2.95 -15.94 43.56
C THR A 464 1.85 -16.58 42.72
N GLN A 465 1.21 -17.58 43.33
CA GLN A 465 -0.01 -18.28 42.90
C GLN A 465 -1.20 -17.31 42.74
N SER A 466 -1.81 -17.28 41.55
CA SER A 466 -3.09 -16.61 41.27
C SER A 466 -4.20 -17.65 41.04
N GLN A 467 -5.44 -17.31 41.39
CA GLN A 467 -6.56 -18.26 41.36
C GLN A 467 -6.91 -18.71 39.94
N GLU A 468 -7.11 -20.02 39.77
CA GLU A 468 -7.68 -20.60 38.55
C GLU A 468 -9.16 -20.20 38.42
N LEU A 469 -9.46 -19.30 37.49
CA LEU A 469 -10.81 -19.23 36.93
C LEU A 469 -10.99 -20.45 36.04
N ALA A 470 -12.06 -21.22 36.28
CA ALA A 470 -12.33 -22.45 35.54
C ALA A 470 -12.42 -22.16 34.04
N GLY A 471 -11.46 -22.69 33.27
CA GLY A 471 -11.28 -22.35 31.86
C GLY A 471 -12.45 -22.80 31.00
N SER A 472 -12.96 -21.88 30.17
CA SER A 472 -13.65 -22.24 28.94
C SER A 472 -12.68 -22.94 27.99
N GLU A 473 -13.14 -23.97 27.27
CA GLU A 473 -12.36 -24.59 26.20
C GLU A 473 -11.95 -23.53 25.16
N PRO A 474 -10.67 -23.47 24.74
CA PRO A 474 -10.21 -22.53 23.72
C PRO A 474 -10.82 -22.86 22.36
N ARG A 475 -11.13 -21.84 21.57
CA ARG A 475 -11.85 -21.98 20.29
C ARG A 475 -11.14 -21.22 19.18
N VAL A 476 -11.56 -21.46 17.95
CA VAL A 476 -11.29 -20.57 16.82
C VAL A 476 -12.53 -19.75 16.54
N HIS A 477 -12.34 -18.44 16.41
CA HIS A 477 -13.41 -17.48 16.13
C HIS A 477 -13.30 -17.01 14.68
N GLU A 478 -14.43 -16.97 13.97
CA GLU A 478 -14.57 -16.32 12.65
C GLU A 478 -15.41 -15.06 12.82
N ILE A 479 -14.86 -13.92 12.41
CA ILE A 479 -15.55 -12.63 12.38
C ILE A 479 -15.78 -12.26 10.91
N SER A 480 -17.01 -11.90 10.57
CA SER A 480 -17.41 -11.48 9.22
C SER A 480 -16.89 -10.07 8.89
N LEU A 481 -16.62 -9.80 7.61
CA LEU A 481 -16.30 -8.47 7.10
C LEU A 481 -17.53 -7.85 6.42
N ASP A 482 -18.43 -7.31 7.24
CA ASP A 482 -19.79 -6.96 6.86
C ASP A 482 -19.94 -5.69 5.99
N HIS A 483 -20.99 -5.69 5.17
CA HIS A 483 -21.40 -4.56 4.34
C HIS A 483 -22.58 -3.81 4.97
N LEU A 484 -22.31 -2.94 5.95
CA LEU A 484 -23.32 -2.01 6.47
C LEU A 484 -23.87 -1.11 5.36
N MET A 485 -25.11 -1.37 4.94
CA MET A 485 -25.94 -0.46 4.16
C MET A 485 -26.82 0.35 5.11
N MET A 486 -26.69 1.67 5.07
CA MET A 486 -27.50 2.60 5.87
C MET A 486 -28.95 2.65 5.40
N ASN A 487 -29.75 1.66 5.77
CA ASN A 487 -31.21 1.65 5.64
C ASN A 487 -31.85 2.56 6.70
N PHE A 488 -31.69 3.88 6.57
CA PHE A 488 -32.50 4.83 7.33
C PHE A 488 -33.91 4.94 6.74
N TYR A 489 -34.90 5.12 7.63
CA TYR A 489 -36.30 4.80 7.40
C TYR A 489 -37.00 5.61 6.29
N LEU A 490 -37.89 4.92 5.56
CA LEU A 490 -38.93 5.56 4.75
C LEU A 490 -39.99 6.22 5.63
N SER A 491 -40.12 7.55 5.59
CA SER A 491 -41.40 8.23 5.77
C SER A 491 -41.44 9.64 5.18
N HIS A 492 -42.30 9.82 4.17
CA HIS A 492 -43.00 11.06 3.78
C HIS A 492 -42.30 12.42 3.97
N PHE A 493 -41.97 13.10 2.86
CA PHE A 493 -42.81 14.23 2.41
C PHE A 493 -42.61 14.54 0.91
N VAL A 494 -43.37 15.49 0.38
CA VAL A 494 -43.64 15.71 -1.05
C VAL A 494 -42.92 16.94 -1.62
N SER A 495 -42.35 16.79 -2.82
CA SER A 495 -41.94 17.83 -3.78
C SER A 495 -41.01 18.96 -3.33
N LEU A 496 -39.90 19.12 -4.05
CA LEU A 496 -39.80 20.20 -5.05
C LEU A 496 -38.70 19.93 -6.08
N ILE A 497 -39.02 20.18 -7.36
CA ILE A 497 -38.03 20.21 -8.44
C ILE A 497 -37.43 21.62 -8.46
N TRP A 498 -36.10 21.73 -8.36
CA TRP A 498 -35.38 22.93 -8.82
C TRP A 498 -34.10 22.55 -9.57
N LEU A 499 -33.67 23.49 -10.41
CA LEU A 499 -32.83 23.24 -11.58
C LEU A 499 -31.41 22.79 -11.28
N ALA A 500 -30.87 22.07 -12.26
CA ALA A 500 -29.45 21.80 -12.48
C ALA A 500 -28.54 22.99 -12.13
N LEU A 501 -27.58 22.74 -11.24
CA LEU A 501 -26.30 23.43 -11.24
C LEU A 501 -25.28 22.48 -11.86
N VAL A 502 -24.68 22.91 -12.97
CA VAL A 502 -23.57 22.19 -13.61
C VAL A 502 -22.42 22.14 -12.61
N SER A 503 -21.91 20.93 -12.31
CA SER A 503 -20.67 20.73 -11.59
C SER A 503 -19.51 21.19 -12.48
N GLY A 504 -19.28 22.51 -12.52
CA GLY A 504 -18.14 23.10 -13.21
C GLY A 504 -16.86 22.51 -12.65
N VAL A 505 -15.98 22.04 -13.54
CA VAL A 505 -14.65 21.59 -13.16
C VAL A 505 -13.93 22.77 -12.52
N ALA A 506 -13.65 22.68 -11.22
CA ALA A 506 -12.83 23.68 -10.55
C ALA A 506 -11.42 23.59 -11.15
N ALA A 507 -10.94 24.70 -11.70
CA ALA A 507 -9.55 24.83 -12.10
C ALA A 507 -8.69 24.99 -10.84
N ASN A 508 -7.44 24.53 -10.90
CA ASN A 508 -6.52 24.73 -9.79
C ASN A 508 -5.11 25.03 -10.29
N PHE A 509 -4.39 25.85 -9.53
CA PHE A 509 -2.98 26.11 -9.79
C PHE A 509 -2.16 26.08 -8.49
N ASP A 510 -0.92 25.62 -8.60
CA ASP A 510 0.08 25.59 -7.55
C ASP A 510 1.02 26.80 -7.70
N VAL A 511 1.25 27.51 -6.58
CA VAL A 511 2.11 28.69 -6.49
C VAL A 511 3.42 28.32 -5.82
N TYR A 512 4.52 28.53 -6.52
CA TYR A 512 5.88 28.20 -6.10
C TYR A 512 6.73 29.45 -5.85
N MET A 513 7.44 29.50 -4.73
CA MET A 513 8.60 30.39 -4.53
C MET A 513 9.82 29.72 -5.13
N VAL A 514 10.58 30.42 -5.97
CA VAL A 514 11.68 29.84 -6.75
C VAL A 514 13.00 30.53 -6.45
N GLU A 515 14.01 29.76 -6.07
CA GLU A 515 15.42 30.19 -6.08
C GLU A 515 16.01 29.93 -7.48
N GLN A 516 16.36 31.00 -8.19
CA GLN A 516 17.14 30.91 -9.42
C GLN A 516 18.61 31.16 -9.10
N THR A 517 19.44 30.12 -9.21
CA THR A 517 20.90 30.20 -9.05
C THR A 517 21.57 30.24 -10.41
N VAL A 518 22.35 31.28 -10.65
CA VAL A 518 23.19 31.47 -11.86
C VAL A 518 24.65 31.51 -11.43
N ILE A 519 25.46 30.61 -11.95
CA ILE A 519 26.91 30.55 -11.70
C ILE A 519 27.62 31.15 -12.92
N THR A 520 28.54 32.09 -12.68
CA THR A 520 29.32 32.78 -13.70
C THR A 520 30.78 32.89 -13.27
N ASP A 521 31.68 33.27 -14.18
CA ASP A 521 33.08 33.59 -13.86
C ASP A 521 33.22 34.75 -12.85
N GLN A 522 32.15 35.54 -12.63
CA GLN A 522 32.08 36.62 -11.65
C GLN A 522 31.48 36.18 -10.30
N GLY A 523 31.10 34.90 -10.16
CA GLY A 523 30.52 34.33 -8.95
C GLY A 523 29.09 33.81 -9.11
N VAL A 524 28.45 33.54 -7.97
CA VAL A 524 27.10 32.95 -7.88
C VAL A 524 26.07 34.04 -7.59
N SER A 525 25.02 34.12 -8.41
CA SER A 525 23.88 35.02 -8.23
C SER A 525 22.63 34.22 -7.92
N ASN A 526 21.94 34.55 -6.83
CA ASN A 526 20.68 33.93 -6.42
C ASN A 526 19.53 34.95 -6.49
N ILE A 527 18.45 34.62 -7.19
CA ILE A 527 17.32 35.53 -7.43
C ILE A 527 16.02 34.86 -6.95
N LYS A 528 15.20 35.63 -6.21
CA LYS A 528 13.86 35.22 -5.74
C LYS A 528 12.80 35.54 -6.78
N LEU A 529 12.16 34.51 -7.30
CA LEU A 529 11.10 34.57 -8.30
C LEU A 529 9.90 33.73 -7.84
N TRP A 530 8.79 33.84 -8.55
CA TRP A 530 7.61 33.01 -8.35
C TRP A 530 7.18 32.37 -9.68
N GLN A 531 6.66 31.14 -9.62
CA GLN A 531 6.10 30.43 -10.79
C GLN A 531 4.74 29.81 -10.44
N VAL A 532 3.89 29.67 -11.46
CA VAL A 532 2.53 29.13 -11.33
C VAL A 532 2.34 28.00 -12.34
N PHE A 533 1.84 26.85 -11.88
CA PHE A 533 1.61 25.65 -12.68
C PHE A 533 0.23 25.06 -12.35
N GLU A 534 -0.40 24.30 -13.25
CA GLU A 534 -1.73 23.69 -12.97
C GLU A 534 -1.64 22.66 -11.82
N ALA A 535 -0.49 21.99 -11.72
CA ALA A 535 -0.12 21.07 -10.66
C ALA A 535 1.42 21.02 -10.57
N GLU A 536 1.96 20.06 -9.82
CA GLU A 536 3.40 19.77 -9.78
C GLU A 536 3.98 19.56 -11.20
N PRO A 537 5.03 20.30 -11.61
CA PRO A 537 5.52 20.29 -12.99
C PRO A 537 6.14 18.95 -13.35
N LYS A 538 5.79 18.43 -14.54
CA LYS A 538 6.05 17.03 -14.93
C LYS A 538 7.51 16.75 -15.27
N ASN A 539 8.28 17.79 -15.58
CA ASN A 539 9.69 17.73 -15.96
C ASN A 539 10.30 19.13 -16.01
N CYS A 540 11.64 19.22 -16.05
CA CYS A 540 12.34 20.50 -16.06
C CYS A 540 12.14 21.36 -17.32
N ASN A 541 11.74 20.80 -18.47
CA ASN A 541 11.41 21.62 -19.63
C ASN A 541 10.12 22.42 -19.40
N GLU A 542 9.18 21.92 -18.59
CA GLU A 542 8.02 22.69 -18.14
C GLU A 542 8.49 23.84 -17.23
N VAL A 543 9.29 23.54 -16.20
CA VAL A 543 9.86 24.52 -15.26
C VAL A 543 10.62 25.66 -15.96
N PHE A 544 11.46 25.36 -16.95
CA PHE A 544 12.25 26.38 -17.66
C PHE A 544 11.44 27.25 -18.64
N ASN A 545 10.33 26.73 -19.17
CA ASN A 545 9.46 27.45 -20.13
C ASN A 545 8.32 28.24 -19.44
N THR A 546 7.86 27.83 -18.27
CA THR A 546 6.83 28.56 -17.50
C THR A 546 7.32 29.97 -17.12
N PRO A 547 6.51 31.03 -17.32
CA PRO A 547 6.81 32.39 -16.89
C PRO A 547 7.24 32.52 -15.43
N ARG A 548 8.10 33.51 -15.17
CA ARG A 548 8.69 33.78 -13.85
C ARG A 548 8.36 35.20 -13.41
N TRP A 549 7.69 35.30 -12.27
CA TRP A 549 7.15 36.53 -11.72
C TRP A 549 8.10 37.10 -10.67
N ALA A 550 8.41 38.40 -10.77
CA ALA A 550 9.36 39.03 -9.87
C ALA A 550 8.80 39.18 -8.44
N ASN A 551 9.62 38.89 -7.43
CA ASN A 551 9.28 39.17 -6.04
C ASN A 551 9.40 40.67 -5.74
N SER A 552 8.27 41.38 -5.67
CA SER A 552 8.18 42.83 -5.48
C SER A 552 7.84 43.23 -4.05
N ARG A 553 8.04 44.51 -3.71
CA ARG A 553 7.47 45.14 -2.50
C ARG A 553 6.05 45.68 -2.71
N ASP A 554 5.63 45.81 -3.96
CA ASP A 554 4.38 46.45 -4.39
C ASP A 554 4.01 45.96 -5.80
N VAL A 555 2.77 45.48 -5.96
CA VAL A 555 2.20 45.00 -7.22
C VAL A 555 0.90 45.75 -7.57
N SER A 556 0.70 46.93 -6.97
CA SER A 556 -0.47 47.79 -7.19
C SER A 556 -0.43 48.56 -8.50
N GLY A 557 -1.62 48.88 -9.01
CA GLY A 557 -1.78 49.50 -10.33
C GLY A 557 -1.24 48.59 -11.43
N THR A 558 -0.45 49.15 -12.36
CA THR A 558 0.06 48.42 -13.54
C THR A 558 1.33 47.60 -13.27
N LYS A 559 1.66 47.29 -12.02
CA LYS A 559 2.90 46.59 -11.62
C LYS A 559 2.65 45.09 -11.54
N HIS A 560 3.27 44.31 -12.42
CA HIS A 560 3.18 42.85 -12.38
C HIS A 560 4.20 42.23 -11.40
N GLY A 561 3.92 41.00 -10.95
CA GLY A 561 4.76 40.22 -10.06
C GLY A 561 4.00 39.70 -8.84
N VAL A 562 4.74 39.35 -7.79
CA VAL A 562 4.19 38.88 -6.51
C VAL A 562 4.85 39.64 -5.36
N ARG A 563 4.04 40.24 -4.48
CA ARG A 563 4.46 40.76 -3.17
C ARG A 563 4.11 39.72 -2.10
N CYS A 564 5.05 39.42 -1.24
CA CYS A 564 4.85 38.51 -0.10
C CYS A 564 5.25 39.21 1.20
N GLU A 565 4.43 39.04 2.24
CA GLU A 565 4.67 39.56 3.59
C GLU A 565 4.55 38.45 4.63
N GLY A 566 5.49 38.38 5.59
CA GLY A 566 5.59 37.31 6.59
C GLY A 566 6.92 36.54 6.50
N SER A 567 7.25 35.74 7.53
CA SER A 567 8.51 34.97 7.57
C SER A 567 8.49 33.72 6.68
N GLY A 568 7.35 33.36 6.10
CA GLY A 568 7.21 32.33 5.07
C GLY A 568 7.63 32.77 3.66
N CYS A 569 7.93 34.06 3.46
CA CYS A 569 8.29 34.68 2.18
C CYS A 569 9.75 34.45 1.76
N ASP A 570 10.27 33.27 2.08
CA ASP A 570 11.60 32.82 1.70
C ASP A 570 11.52 31.34 1.27
N TYR A 571 12.60 30.80 0.71
CA TYR A 571 12.59 29.48 0.07
C TYR A 571 12.14 28.37 1.04
N LYS A 572 12.88 28.20 2.15
CA LYS A 572 12.76 27.08 3.09
C LYS A 572 11.73 27.26 4.23
N PRO A 573 11.39 28.47 4.71
CA PRO A 573 10.37 28.64 5.72
C PRO A 573 8.98 28.13 5.29
N PRO A 574 8.20 27.53 6.22
CA PRO A 574 6.86 27.02 5.93
C PRO A 574 5.94 28.08 5.32
N ALA A 575 5.16 27.69 4.31
CA ALA A 575 4.24 28.61 3.63
C ALA A 575 3.16 29.19 4.56
N GLY A 576 2.77 28.45 5.61
CA GLY A 576 1.89 28.96 6.68
C GLY A 576 2.46 30.13 7.51
N ASN A 577 3.74 30.48 7.34
CA ASN A 577 4.37 31.67 7.94
C ASN A 577 4.31 32.91 7.02
N ILE A 578 3.75 32.81 5.82
CA ILE A 578 3.28 33.96 5.06
C ILE A 578 2.08 34.55 5.82
N ASN A 579 1.90 35.87 5.76
CA ASN A 579 0.74 36.59 6.31
C ASN A 579 -0.14 37.15 5.17
N VAL A 580 0.51 37.69 4.13
CA VAL A 580 -0.15 38.22 2.92
C VAL A 580 0.62 37.73 1.69
N LEU A 581 -0.09 37.26 0.67
CA LEU A 581 0.44 37.05 -0.68
C LEU A 581 -0.40 37.85 -1.67
N GLU A 582 0.18 38.89 -2.26
CA GLU A 582 -0.47 39.75 -3.25
C GLU A 582 0.15 39.47 -4.62
N MET A 583 -0.66 39.10 -5.60
CA MET A 583 -0.24 38.63 -6.92
C MET A 583 -0.91 39.48 -7.99
N ASN A 584 -0.15 40.02 -8.94
CA ASN A 584 -0.68 40.73 -10.10
C ASN A 584 0.01 40.20 -11.36
N PHE A 585 -0.71 39.41 -12.15
CA PHE A 585 -0.14 38.73 -13.31
C PHE A 585 -0.33 39.53 -14.61
N HIS A 586 -1.47 40.22 -14.78
CA HIS A 586 -1.80 40.92 -16.03
C HIS A 586 -1.84 42.46 -15.95
N GLY A 587 -1.43 43.07 -14.84
CA GLY A 587 -1.09 44.49 -14.71
C GLY A 587 -2.25 45.48 -14.88
N THR A 588 -2.78 45.62 -16.10
CA THR A 588 -3.96 46.44 -16.42
C THR A 588 -5.29 45.70 -16.26
N ASN A 589 -5.27 44.36 -16.18
CA ASN A 589 -6.47 43.56 -15.98
C ASN A 589 -6.66 43.19 -14.49
N PRO A 590 -7.61 43.83 -13.76
CA PRO A 590 -7.80 43.61 -12.32
C PRO A 590 -8.32 42.20 -11.99
N VAL A 591 -8.83 41.46 -12.97
CA VAL A 591 -9.32 40.08 -12.80
C VAL A 591 -8.20 39.12 -12.40
N TYR A 592 -6.93 39.48 -12.69
CA TYR A 592 -5.73 38.73 -12.34
C TYR A 592 -4.85 39.45 -11.30
N HIS A 593 -5.43 40.34 -10.50
CA HIS A 593 -4.80 40.92 -9.31
C HIS A 593 -5.56 40.45 -8.06
N TRP A 594 -4.94 39.54 -7.32
CA TRP A 594 -5.52 38.90 -6.14
C TRP A 594 -4.66 39.12 -4.90
N THR A 595 -5.29 39.11 -3.73
CA THR A 595 -4.59 39.05 -2.43
C THR A 595 -5.11 37.88 -1.61
N LEU A 596 -4.19 37.08 -1.08
CA LEU A 596 -4.44 36.02 -0.11
C LEU A 596 -4.06 36.53 1.28
N TYR A 597 -4.97 36.37 2.25
CA TYR A 597 -4.80 36.85 3.62
C TYR A 597 -4.90 35.69 4.64
N LYS A 598 -3.89 35.54 5.51
CA LYS A 598 -3.85 34.47 6.52
C LYS A 598 -5.00 34.54 7.52
N ASP A 599 -5.34 35.75 7.97
CA ASP A 599 -6.46 36.03 8.89
C ASP A 599 -7.85 35.78 8.27
N ARG A 600 -7.92 35.57 6.94
CA ARG A 600 -9.16 35.36 6.18
C ARG A 600 -9.21 33.97 5.52
N GLY A 601 -8.53 33.01 6.13
CA GLY A 601 -8.49 31.62 5.66
C GLY A 601 -7.99 31.50 4.21
N TRP A 602 -7.05 32.34 3.80
CA TRP A 602 -6.41 32.31 2.48
C TRP A 602 -7.36 32.44 1.27
N THR A 603 -8.51 33.08 1.50
CA THR A 603 -9.47 33.44 0.45
C THR A 603 -8.82 34.33 -0.62
N MET A 604 -9.03 34.02 -1.90
CA MET A 604 -8.44 34.73 -3.03
C MET A 604 -9.35 35.89 -3.46
N VAL A 605 -9.06 37.09 -2.91
CA VAL A 605 -9.88 38.29 -3.09
C VAL A 605 -9.25 39.21 -4.13
N GLY A 606 -10.03 39.68 -5.11
CA GLY A 606 -9.59 40.63 -6.13
C GLY A 606 -9.68 42.09 -5.70
N LEU A 607 -9.12 43.00 -6.51
CA LEU A 607 -9.21 44.46 -6.28
C LEU A 607 -10.65 45.01 -6.25
N ASP A 608 -11.59 44.32 -6.90
CA ASP A 608 -13.02 44.65 -6.90
C ASP A 608 -13.76 44.16 -5.64
N GLY A 609 -13.06 43.49 -4.74
CA GLY A 609 -13.62 42.89 -3.52
C GLY A 609 -14.29 41.53 -3.73
N ASN A 610 -14.35 41.01 -4.96
CA ASN A 610 -14.93 39.70 -5.22
C ASN A 610 -13.97 38.57 -4.81
N THR A 611 -14.56 37.45 -4.36
CA THR A 611 -13.81 36.21 -4.12
C THR A 611 -13.74 35.41 -5.42
N TYR A 612 -12.53 35.17 -5.91
CA TYR A 612 -12.27 34.41 -7.13
C TYR A 612 -11.91 32.94 -6.87
N GLY A 613 -11.66 32.57 -5.62
CA GLY A 613 -11.31 31.22 -5.20
C GLY A 613 -10.90 31.18 -3.73
N ASN A 614 -10.42 30.02 -3.29
CA ASN A 614 -9.75 29.88 -1.99
C ASN A 614 -8.43 29.13 -2.20
N CYS A 615 -7.36 29.61 -1.57
CA CYS A 615 -6.06 28.97 -1.63
C CYS A 615 -5.76 28.27 -0.30
N ILE A 616 -5.03 27.17 -0.37
CA ILE A 616 -4.64 26.36 0.79
C ILE A 616 -3.12 26.32 0.89
N VAL A 617 -2.60 26.35 2.12
CA VAL A 617 -1.17 26.13 2.40
C VAL A 617 -0.83 24.70 1.97
N PHE A 618 -0.02 24.54 0.92
CA PHE A 618 0.14 23.26 0.24
C PHE A 618 1.62 22.93 0.00
N PRO A 619 2.39 22.63 1.09
CA PRO A 619 3.81 22.30 0.99
C PRO A 619 4.06 20.94 0.33
N ASN A 620 5.34 20.57 0.20
CA ASN A 620 5.84 19.39 -0.53
C ASN A 620 5.62 19.50 -2.05
N GLY A 621 6.10 18.54 -2.84
CA GLY A 621 6.07 18.66 -4.31
C GLY A 621 7.03 19.73 -4.85
N ASP A 622 8.13 19.95 -4.13
CA ASP A 622 9.23 20.85 -4.50
C ASP A 622 10.07 20.23 -5.64
N TYR A 623 10.63 21.06 -6.52
CA TYR A 623 11.48 20.62 -7.64
C TYR A 623 12.89 21.22 -7.61
N ASP A 624 13.84 20.46 -8.13
CA ASP A 624 15.23 20.86 -8.43
C ASP A 624 15.46 20.61 -9.93
N CYS A 625 15.74 21.67 -10.67
CA CYS A 625 15.93 21.63 -12.12
C CYS A 625 17.16 22.42 -12.56
N HIS A 626 18.03 21.79 -13.34
CA HIS A 626 19.28 22.37 -13.83
C HIS A 626 19.38 22.38 -15.36
N GLN A 627 19.91 23.48 -15.93
CA GLN A 627 20.17 23.63 -17.36
C GLN A 627 21.68 23.77 -17.58
N GLY A 628 22.35 22.64 -17.77
CA GLY A 628 23.82 22.57 -17.74
C GLY A 628 24.38 22.73 -16.33
N ALA A 629 25.64 23.13 -16.22
CA ALA A 629 26.37 23.23 -14.94
C ALA A 629 26.29 24.60 -14.25
N TYR A 630 25.51 25.54 -14.78
CA TYR A 630 25.60 26.96 -14.43
C TYR A 630 24.26 27.64 -14.12
N TYR A 631 23.14 26.91 -14.24
CA TYR A 631 21.81 27.50 -14.13
C TYR A 631 20.84 26.50 -13.47
N TYR A 632 20.26 26.91 -12.33
CA TYR A 632 19.40 26.07 -11.49
C TYR A 632 18.13 26.83 -11.12
N LEU A 633 17.01 26.11 -11.02
CA LEU A 633 15.73 26.56 -10.48
C LEU A 633 15.27 25.56 -9.41
N ASN A 634 15.28 26.00 -8.15
CA ASN A 634 14.73 25.25 -7.01
C ASN A 634 13.37 25.83 -6.66
N GLY A 635 12.29 25.10 -6.93
CA GLY A 635 10.91 25.53 -6.67
C GLY A 635 10.35 24.93 -5.40
N TYR A 636 9.90 25.79 -4.49
CA TYR A 636 9.30 25.42 -3.21
C TYR A 636 7.80 25.71 -3.22
N ARG A 637 6.94 24.68 -3.13
CA ARG A 637 5.48 24.85 -3.24
C ARG A 637 4.96 25.55 -2.00
N LYS A 638 4.16 26.61 -2.19
CA LYS A 638 3.61 27.42 -1.10
C LYS A 638 2.09 27.25 -0.96
N PHE A 639 1.36 27.38 -2.07
CA PHE A 639 -0.10 27.30 -2.07
C PHE A 639 -0.62 26.45 -3.23
N ARG A 640 -1.80 25.87 -3.05
CA ARG A 640 -2.71 25.45 -4.13
C ARG A 640 -3.94 26.33 -4.10
N CYS A 641 -4.33 26.91 -5.23
CA CYS A 641 -5.50 27.77 -5.34
C CYS A 641 -6.62 27.04 -6.09
N LEU A 642 -7.79 26.93 -5.46
CA LEU A 642 -9.01 26.34 -6.03
C LEU A 642 -9.91 27.46 -6.57
N THR A 643 -10.15 27.48 -7.87
CA THR A 643 -10.73 28.64 -8.58
C THR A 643 -11.41 28.21 -9.89
N LYS A 644 -11.64 29.18 -10.79
CA LYS A 644 -12.08 29.01 -12.18
C LYS A 644 -10.99 29.34 -13.21
N PHE A 645 -9.83 29.81 -12.75
CA PHE A 645 -8.68 30.15 -13.60
C PHE A 645 -7.66 29.02 -13.57
N THR A 646 -7.18 28.63 -14.75
CA THR A 646 -6.06 27.72 -14.94
C THR A 646 -4.73 28.47 -14.82
N ALA A 647 -3.62 27.75 -14.69
CA ALA A 647 -2.29 28.33 -14.85
C ALA A 647 -2.04 28.87 -16.28
N ASN A 648 -2.81 28.44 -17.28
CA ASN A 648 -2.77 28.98 -18.65
C ASN A 648 -3.55 30.30 -18.81
N ASP A 649 -4.41 30.65 -17.85
CA ASP A 649 -5.04 31.98 -17.79
C ASP A 649 -4.14 33.03 -17.11
N ILE A 650 -3.05 32.57 -16.47
CA ILE A 650 -2.12 33.37 -15.66
C ILE A 650 -0.79 33.61 -16.39
N ASN A 651 -0.29 32.62 -17.12
CA ASN A 651 1.03 32.58 -17.77
C ASN A 651 0.99 33.07 -19.23
#